data_AF-A0A421JBF2-F1
#
_entry.id   AF-A0A421JBF2-F1
#
_cell.length_a   1.000
_cell.length_b   1.000
_cell.length_c   1.000
_cell.angle_alpha   90.00
_cell.angle_beta   90.00
_cell.angle_gamma   90.00
#
_symmetry.space_group_name_H-M   'P 1'
#
loop_
_entity.id
_entity.type
_entity.pdbx_description
1 polymer ?
#
loop_
_entity_poly.entity_id
_entity_poly.type
_entity_poly.pdbx_seq_one_letter_code
_entity_poly.pdbx_strand_id
1 'polypeptide(L)'
;MLRYHCERETSCLSQLNYGVQGGSHHVVLGGKNTLKLLVLSQDQRQILRDINLLDSRSKLNNINTIKTSENKIGCGLTSGSIALYGTRNNGKTYPLQRLNDHKRCVNSLDFPDPDSLISGSQDGTIKLWDLRSPAGHASVTLVSGPHADPVRACQHSPHAPARNKLTILSVHDSGTLHKYDLRMSNQPCRRWNFHTGPALSLSIHPTAEYVLTGSRDHKICVCSYNENSTMPEVTVNTFGPVMKVRWSPYESDADFNTPDLYRYDFACSYLNEVPTIAVYNLRRKFIARELVSTSSDRPFQNFLWAQNPEGRRKLWTMTKSNLFMAHDLDDSPNVSRPLEQMPSTAVSWSADNLSFVSNSKSDFEAPDGHTSPSVHPVTLPNHDTHSAVAENYLYNVPDGFDIPTVCEFNSNVAQNAGRLRDAHTWRIIGAGFGIESSYVEPEPVDPVADESQSSESELNFGNSSSTSTTHYGGSSGRSRSDLGISKSTSSGNLIDLIKQHRNSSVSLAESPAKRESFSKSIRPLPESLASESTDPPSLRKQSSMPLIVNNPDTNLPFRRASSVRPLSTVEESQLSKVLSDLPLQERSEPWQSKSLVAAALDYAISQGDLVLACALTLLFYDRYKYSKGFEPWACKERIAEYVDVLHQWRLFSVASAVLNSVPNDLDELRALKEVDLRFFCCFCDKVILNENKNKPDFGYWYCDSCSRQQPNCVYCDEPCHGLNVVRSLKCGHRGHFGCLKQWFVEEGNSECPGGCDVQLE
;
A
#
# COMPACT_ATOMS: atom_id res chain seq x y z
N MET A 1 -18.51 -30.39 11.84
CA MET A 1 -18.02 -30.45 10.45
C MET A 1 -17.98 -31.90 10.02
N LEU A 2 -18.58 -32.24 8.87
CA LEU A 2 -18.43 -33.56 8.26
C LEU A 2 -17.10 -33.63 7.49
N ARG A 3 -16.41 -34.78 7.56
CA ARG A 3 -15.21 -35.10 6.78
C ARG A 3 -15.31 -36.55 6.31
N TYR A 4 -15.04 -36.83 5.04
CA TYR A 4 -15.03 -38.18 4.46
C TYR A 4 -13.94 -38.29 3.41
N HIS A 5 -13.06 -39.29 3.54
CA HIS A 5 -11.97 -39.52 2.61
C HIS A 5 -12.37 -40.56 1.56
N CYS A 6 -12.30 -40.19 0.27
CA CYS A 6 -12.58 -41.11 -0.82
C CYS A 6 -11.31 -41.92 -1.16
N GLU A 7 -11.43 -43.25 -1.16
CA GLU A 7 -10.35 -44.22 -1.43
C GLU A 7 -9.68 -44.07 -2.82
N ARG A 8 -10.26 -43.25 -3.69
CA ARG A 8 -9.90 -43.07 -5.10
C ARG A 8 -10.15 -41.61 -5.50
N GLU A 9 -9.45 -41.19 -6.56
CA GLU A 9 -9.47 -39.82 -7.08
C GLU A 9 -10.89 -39.34 -7.48
N THR A 10 -11.31 -38.21 -6.91
CA THR A 10 -12.59 -37.53 -7.19
C THR A 10 -12.36 -36.12 -7.74
N SER A 11 -13.07 -35.76 -8.80
CA SER A 11 -12.90 -34.52 -9.60
C SER A 11 -14.14 -33.64 -9.61
N CYS A 12 -15.33 -34.24 -9.51
CA CYS A 12 -16.61 -33.55 -9.65
C CYS A 12 -17.65 -34.05 -8.64
N LEU A 13 -18.55 -33.13 -8.25
CA LEU A 13 -19.62 -33.38 -7.29
C LEU A 13 -20.92 -32.64 -7.67
N SER A 14 -22.06 -33.25 -7.35
CA SER A 14 -23.42 -32.74 -7.63
C SER A 14 -24.41 -33.20 -6.56
N GLN A 15 -25.49 -32.44 -6.34
CA GLN A 15 -26.56 -32.78 -5.40
C GLN A 15 -27.71 -33.51 -6.10
N LEU A 16 -28.07 -34.69 -5.60
CA LEU A 16 -29.19 -35.49 -6.11
C LEU A 16 -30.44 -35.21 -5.25
N ASN A 17 -31.35 -34.37 -5.76
CA ASN A 17 -32.62 -34.07 -5.10
C ASN A 17 -33.66 -35.18 -5.39
N TYR A 18 -33.41 -36.39 -4.89
CA TYR A 18 -34.30 -37.53 -5.06
C TYR A 18 -34.37 -38.35 -3.77
N GLY A 19 -35.58 -38.78 -3.38
CA GLY A 19 -35.87 -39.47 -2.11
C GLY A 19 -35.33 -40.89 -2.03
N VAL A 20 -34.00 -41.06 -2.05
CA VAL A 20 -33.33 -42.31 -1.72
C VAL A 20 -33.49 -42.55 -0.21
N GLN A 21 -34.11 -43.67 0.16
CA GLN A 21 -34.55 -43.97 1.52
C GLN A 21 -33.42 -43.82 2.55
N GLY A 22 -33.69 -43.17 3.69
CA GLY A 22 -32.76 -43.11 4.82
C GLY A 22 -31.71 -41.99 4.76
N GLY A 23 -32.05 -40.85 4.16
CA GLY A 23 -31.33 -39.58 4.27
C GLY A 23 -32.10 -38.46 3.56
N SER A 24 -31.87 -37.20 3.93
CA SER A 24 -32.56 -36.04 3.34
C SER A 24 -31.74 -35.34 2.25
N HIS A 25 -30.42 -35.49 2.26
CA HIS A 25 -29.51 -34.94 1.25
C HIS A 25 -28.62 -36.04 0.69
N HIS A 26 -28.39 -36.00 -0.62
CA HIS A 26 -27.66 -37.04 -1.33
C HIS A 26 -26.64 -36.42 -2.27
N VAL A 27 -25.37 -36.82 -2.13
CA VAL A 27 -24.24 -36.24 -2.87
C VAL A 27 -23.71 -37.27 -3.86
N VAL A 28 -23.69 -36.95 -5.14
CA VAL A 28 -22.99 -37.75 -6.14
C VAL A 28 -21.57 -37.21 -6.28
N LEU A 29 -20.58 -38.06 -6.00
CA LEU A 29 -19.16 -37.80 -6.22
C LEU A 29 -18.66 -38.67 -7.38
N GLY A 30 -17.75 -38.17 -8.21
CA GLY A 30 -17.10 -38.99 -9.24
C GLY A 30 -15.75 -38.46 -9.69
N GLY A 31 -15.05 -39.27 -10.48
CA GLY A 31 -13.70 -39.00 -10.95
C GLY A 31 -13.08 -40.18 -11.70
N LYS A 32 -11.91 -40.65 -11.24
CA LYS A 32 -11.13 -41.68 -11.93
C LYS A 32 -11.68 -43.09 -11.67
N ASN A 33 -12.50 -43.56 -12.61
CA ASN A 33 -13.19 -44.84 -12.55
C ASN A 33 -14.00 -44.98 -11.23
N THR A 34 -14.64 -43.87 -10.83
CA THR A 34 -15.38 -43.69 -9.59
C THR A 34 -16.70 -42.96 -9.84
N LEU A 35 -17.77 -43.50 -9.26
CA LEU A 35 -19.04 -42.82 -9.06
C LEU A 35 -19.60 -43.33 -7.73
N LYS A 36 -19.64 -42.49 -6.69
CA LYS A 36 -20.22 -42.79 -5.37
C LYS A 36 -21.42 -41.90 -5.11
N LEU A 37 -22.43 -42.45 -4.43
CA LEU A 37 -23.54 -41.72 -3.83
C LEU A 37 -23.36 -41.74 -2.31
N LEU A 38 -23.19 -40.57 -1.71
CA LEU A 38 -23.20 -40.41 -0.25
C LEU A 38 -24.61 -39.98 0.19
N VAL A 39 -25.16 -40.70 1.16
CA VAL A 39 -26.44 -40.38 1.81
C VAL A 39 -26.12 -39.67 3.13
N LEU A 40 -26.57 -38.43 3.31
CA LEU A 40 -26.26 -37.61 4.48
C LEU A 40 -27.42 -37.56 5.49
N SER A 41 -27.10 -37.25 6.74
CA SER A 41 -28.07 -36.83 7.75
C SER A 41 -28.64 -35.45 7.45
N GLN A 42 -29.77 -35.08 8.09
CA GLN A 42 -30.40 -33.76 7.96
C GLN A 42 -29.45 -32.61 8.32
N ASP A 43 -28.70 -32.75 9.41
CA ASP A 43 -27.66 -31.78 9.77
C ASP A 43 -26.49 -31.72 8.78
N GLN A 44 -26.36 -32.70 7.88
CA GLN A 44 -25.19 -32.93 7.01
C GLN A 44 -23.87 -33.09 7.80
N ARG A 45 -23.97 -33.46 9.09
CA ARG A 45 -22.84 -33.68 10.00
C ARG A 45 -22.33 -35.12 9.97
N GLN A 46 -23.10 -36.05 9.40
CA GLN A 46 -22.76 -37.48 9.27
C GLN A 46 -23.16 -38.03 7.89
N ILE A 47 -22.44 -39.07 7.45
CA ILE A 47 -22.83 -39.93 6.32
C ILE A 47 -23.54 -41.16 6.89
N LEU A 48 -24.74 -41.43 6.37
CA LEU A 48 -25.57 -42.57 6.75
C LEU A 48 -25.31 -43.80 5.87
N ARG A 49 -24.89 -43.61 4.60
CA ARG A 49 -24.39 -44.66 3.69
C ARG A 49 -23.46 -44.07 2.63
N ASP A 50 -22.47 -44.83 2.19
CA ASP A 50 -21.83 -44.66 0.89
C ASP A 50 -22.20 -45.82 -0.06
N ILE A 51 -22.54 -45.50 -1.30
CA ILE A 51 -23.01 -46.47 -2.29
C ILE A 51 -22.17 -46.30 -3.57
N ASN A 52 -21.43 -47.34 -3.95
CA ASN A 52 -20.75 -47.38 -5.25
C ASN A 52 -21.79 -47.54 -6.36
N LEU A 53 -21.91 -46.54 -7.24
CA LEU A 53 -22.90 -46.51 -8.34
C LEU A 53 -22.41 -47.22 -9.62
N LEU A 54 -21.12 -47.56 -9.68
CA LEU A 54 -20.53 -48.40 -10.71
C LEU A 54 -20.69 -49.88 -10.34
N ASP A 55 -21.31 -50.66 -11.22
CA ASP A 55 -21.15 -52.11 -11.18
C ASP A 55 -19.68 -52.46 -11.45
N SER A 56 -19.16 -53.43 -10.71
CA SER A 56 -17.88 -54.12 -10.87
C SER A 56 -17.45 -54.42 -12.31
N ARG A 57 -18.41 -54.67 -13.21
CA ARG A 57 -18.18 -54.98 -14.63
C ARG A 57 -18.03 -53.74 -15.51
N SER A 58 -18.46 -52.57 -15.02
CA SER A 58 -18.56 -51.33 -15.80
C SER A 58 -17.34 -50.41 -15.64
N LYS A 59 -16.38 -50.52 -16.58
CA LYS A 59 -15.29 -49.55 -16.71
C LYS A 59 -15.83 -48.25 -17.36
N LEU A 60 -16.08 -47.22 -16.56
CA LEU A 60 -16.09 -45.84 -17.05
C LEU A 60 -14.66 -45.33 -17.22
N ASN A 61 -14.48 -44.41 -18.17
CA ASN A 61 -13.31 -43.53 -18.23
C ASN A 61 -13.42 -42.45 -17.14
N ASN A 62 -12.35 -41.65 -16.97
CA ASN A 62 -12.37 -40.48 -16.09
C ASN A 62 -13.62 -39.61 -16.30
N ILE A 63 -14.35 -39.37 -15.21
CA ILE A 63 -15.47 -38.42 -15.18
C ILE A 63 -14.88 -37.01 -14.97
N ASN A 64 -15.26 -36.09 -15.84
CA ASN A 64 -14.80 -34.70 -15.84
C ASN A 64 -15.84 -33.76 -15.22
N THR A 65 -17.12 -34.08 -15.38
CA THR A 65 -18.25 -33.28 -14.87
C THR A 65 -19.46 -34.17 -14.57
N ILE A 66 -20.26 -33.80 -13.56
CA ILE A 66 -21.51 -34.47 -13.19
C ILE A 66 -22.60 -33.43 -12.96
N LYS A 67 -23.76 -33.65 -13.57
CA LYS A 67 -25.02 -32.99 -13.23
C LYS A 67 -26.07 -34.04 -12.88
N THR A 68 -27.00 -33.68 -12.02
CA THR A 68 -28.11 -34.50 -11.54
C THR A 68 -29.43 -33.75 -11.78
N SER A 69 -30.48 -34.49 -12.13
CA SER A 69 -31.85 -33.97 -12.30
C SER A 69 -32.84 -35.09 -11.95
N GLU A 70 -33.73 -34.84 -10.99
CA GLU A 70 -34.61 -35.86 -10.41
C GLU A 70 -33.85 -37.18 -10.09
N ASN A 71 -34.26 -38.30 -10.67
CA ASN A 71 -33.61 -39.61 -10.53
C ASN A 71 -32.46 -39.85 -11.51
N LYS A 72 -32.12 -38.90 -12.39
CA LYS A 72 -31.13 -39.05 -13.47
C LYS A 72 -29.78 -38.43 -13.08
N ILE A 73 -28.70 -39.14 -13.38
CA ILE A 73 -27.31 -38.74 -13.15
C ILE A 73 -26.60 -38.71 -14.51
N GLY A 74 -26.20 -37.53 -14.97
CA GLY A 74 -25.40 -37.33 -16.18
C GLY A 74 -23.92 -37.17 -15.86
N CYS A 75 -23.10 -38.07 -16.40
CA CYS A 75 -21.64 -38.09 -16.21
C CYS A 75 -20.93 -37.80 -17.54
N GLY A 76 -20.26 -36.65 -17.65
CA GLY A 76 -19.48 -36.25 -18.82
C GLY A 76 -18.06 -36.78 -18.72
N LEU A 77 -17.61 -37.58 -19.69
CA LEU A 77 -16.32 -38.25 -19.64
C LEU A 77 -15.23 -37.49 -20.42
N THR A 78 -13.97 -37.70 -20.04
CA THR A 78 -12.82 -37.16 -20.78
C THR A 78 -12.73 -37.70 -22.22
N SER A 79 -13.37 -38.84 -22.53
CA SER A 79 -13.46 -39.40 -23.89
C SER A 79 -14.58 -38.81 -24.76
N GLY A 80 -15.28 -37.76 -24.31
CA GLY A 80 -16.39 -37.13 -25.05
C GLY A 80 -17.74 -37.84 -24.93
N SER A 81 -17.75 -39.15 -24.66
CA SER A 81 -18.95 -39.86 -24.26
C SER A 81 -19.63 -39.24 -23.02
N ILE A 82 -20.95 -39.23 -23.01
CA ILE A 82 -21.76 -38.95 -21.80
C ILE A 82 -22.42 -40.27 -21.38
N ALA A 83 -22.35 -40.59 -20.09
CA ALA A 83 -23.04 -41.75 -19.51
C ALA A 83 -24.19 -41.28 -18.61
N LEU A 84 -25.39 -41.81 -18.84
CA LEU A 84 -26.59 -41.51 -18.06
C LEU A 84 -26.98 -42.72 -17.20
N TYR A 85 -27.25 -42.48 -15.93
CA TYR A 85 -27.69 -43.47 -14.95
C TYR A 85 -29.00 -43.02 -14.30
N GLY A 86 -29.94 -43.94 -14.13
CA GLY A 86 -31.13 -43.75 -13.31
C GLY A 86 -30.88 -44.31 -11.91
N THR A 87 -31.28 -43.60 -10.87
CA THR A 87 -31.34 -44.10 -9.49
C THR A 87 -32.72 -44.64 -9.14
N ARG A 88 -32.81 -45.46 -8.10
CA ARG A 88 -34.06 -45.97 -7.52
C ARG A 88 -34.10 -45.62 -6.03
N ASN A 89 -35.28 -45.62 -5.41
CA ASN A 89 -35.46 -45.25 -4.00
C ASN A 89 -34.62 -46.11 -3.02
N ASN A 90 -34.23 -47.32 -3.43
CA ASN A 90 -33.32 -48.21 -2.68
C ASN A 90 -31.82 -47.90 -2.86
N GLY A 91 -31.48 -46.79 -3.53
CA GLY A 91 -30.11 -46.34 -3.78
C GLY A 91 -29.36 -47.06 -4.89
N LYS A 92 -29.94 -48.07 -5.53
CA LYS A 92 -29.30 -48.79 -6.66
C LYS A 92 -29.49 -48.02 -7.96
N THR A 93 -28.38 -47.72 -8.63
CA THR A 93 -28.36 -47.20 -10.01
C THR A 93 -28.54 -48.30 -11.06
N TYR A 94 -29.01 -47.89 -12.23
CA TYR A 94 -29.01 -48.67 -13.46
C TYR A 94 -28.60 -47.76 -14.64
N PRO A 95 -27.85 -48.25 -15.64
CA PRO A 95 -27.53 -47.46 -16.82
C PRO A 95 -28.81 -47.18 -17.63
N LEU A 96 -28.95 -45.95 -18.12
CA LEU A 96 -30.03 -45.53 -19.02
C LEU A 96 -29.56 -45.52 -20.46
N GLN A 97 -28.54 -44.71 -20.76
CA GLN A 97 -28.06 -44.47 -22.13
C GLN A 97 -26.59 -44.04 -22.12
N ARG A 98 -25.90 -44.19 -23.25
CA ARG A 98 -24.59 -43.58 -23.51
C ARG A 98 -24.67 -42.80 -24.81
N LEU A 99 -24.26 -41.53 -24.76
CA LEU A 99 -24.32 -40.56 -25.85
C LEU A 99 -22.89 -40.33 -26.37
N ASN A 100 -22.65 -40.45 -27.68
CA ASN A 100 -21.29 -40.60 -28.25
C ASN A 100 -21.00 -39.67 -29.46
N ASP A 101 -21.62 -38.50 -29.52
CA ASP A 101 -21.53 -37.55 -30.66
C ASP A 101 -20.48 -36.42 -30.44
N HIS A 102 -19.94 -36.26 -29.22
CA HIS A 102 -18.83 -35.34 -28.96
C HIS A 102 -17.47 -35.98 -29.29
N LYS A 103 -16.55 -35.17 -29.86
CA LYS A 103 -15.25 -35.62 -30.37
C LYS A 103 -14.10 -35.43 -29.37
N ARG A 104 -14.33 -34.69 -28.29
CA ARG A 104 -13.35 -34.38 -27.22
C ARG A 104 -14.07 -34.31 -25.86
N CYS A 105 -13.32 -34.11 -24.78
CA CYS A 105 -13.86 -34.16 -23.41
C CYS A 105 -15.03 -33.20 -23.18
N VAL A 106 -16.09 -33.71 -22.55
CA VAL A 106 -17.23 -32.90 -22.10
C VAL A 106 -16.82 -32.17 -20.83
N ASN A 107 -16.83 -30.84 -20.87
CA ASN A 107 -16.40 -29.97 -19.77
C ASN A 107 -17.57 -29.55 -18.88
N SER A 108 -18.80 -29.54 -19.41
CA SER A 108 -19.98 -29.09 -18.69
C SER A 108 -21.23 -29.86 -19.13
N LEU A 109 -22.12 -30.12 -18.18
CA LEU A 109 -23.43 -30.77 -18.38
C LEU A 109 -24.49 -29.98 -17.61
N ASP A 110 -25.67 -29.85 -18.22
CA ASP A 110 -26.80 -29.20 -17.59
C ASP A 110 -28.15 -29.75 -18.08
N PHE A 111 -29.15 -29.86 -17.20
CA PHE A 111 -30.48 -30.35 -17.55
C PHE A 111 -31.48 -29.18 -17.56
N PRO A 112 -31.99 -28.73 -18.73
CA PRO A 112 -33.08 -27.76 -18.78
C PRO A 112 -34.44 -28.37 -18.42
N ASP A 113 -34.65 -29.65 -18.75
CA ASP A 113 -35.83 -30.45 -18.39
C ASP A 113 -35.37 -31.82 -17.87
N PRO A 114 -36.20 -32.60 -17.16
CA PRO A 114 -35.86 -33.99 -16.82
C PRO A 114 -35.54 -34.85 -18.04
N ASP A 115 -36.17 -34.59 -19.19
CA ASP A 115 -36.03 -35.34 -20.45
C ASP A 115 -35.09 -34.68 -21.48
N SER A 116 -34.47 -33.56 -21.14
CA SER A 116 -33.55 -32.82 -22.01
C SER A 116 -32.18 -32.70 -21.33
N LEU A 117 -31.09 -32.83 -22.10
CA LEU A 117 -29.72 -32.59 -21.59
C LEU A 117 -28.97 -31.64 -22.52
N ILE A 118 -28.16 -30.75 -21.95
CA ILE A 118 -27.20 -29.91 -22.64
C ILE A 118 -25.78 -30.35 -22.25
N SER A 119 -24.87 -30.41 -23.22
CA SER A 119 -23.45 -30.68 -22.99
C SER A 119 -22.54 -29.71 -23.75
N GLY A 120 -21.52 -29.18 -23.06
CA GLY A 120 -20.49 -28.32 -23.62
C GLY A 120 -19.13 -29.02 -23.66
N SER A 121 -18.48 -29.02 -24.82
CA SER A 121 -17.29 -29.84 -25.08
C SER A 121 -16.05 -29.04 -25.49
N GLN A 122 -14.88 -29.64 -25.24
CA GLN A 122 -13.57 -29.21 -25.74
C GLN A 122 -13.42 -29.30 -27.27
N ASP A 123 -14.41 -29.86 -27.98
CA ASP A 123 -14.54 -29.79 -29.45
C ASP A 123 -15.19 -28.48 -29.95
N GLY A 124 -15.58 -27.58 -29.04
CA GLY A 124 -16.15 -26.27 -29.37
C GLY A 124 -17.64 -26.29 -29.69
N THR A 125 -18.28 -27.47 -29.69
CA THR A 125 -19.73 -27.60 -29.88
C THR A 125 -20.48 -27.67 -28.55
N ILE A 126 -21.74 -27.24 -28.58
CA ILE A 126 -22.71 -27.46 -27.52
C ILE A 126 -23.81 -28.34 -28.11
N LYS A 127 -24.12 -29.47 -27.49
CA LYS A 127 -25.14 -30.41 -27.97
C LYS A 127 -26.32 -30.45 -27.02
N LEU A 128 -27.52 -30.37 -27.60
CA LEU A 128 -28.78 -30.69 -26.95
C LEU A 128 -29.14 -32.14 -27.25
N TRP A 129 -29.66 -32.85 -26.26
CA TRP A 129 -30.05 -34.25 -26.36
C TRP A 129 -31.48 -34.40 -25.85
N ASP A 130 -32.32 -35.04 -26.64
CA ASP A 130 -33.63 -35.52 -26.21
C ASP A 130 -33.47 -36.93 -25.64
N LEU A 131 -33.63 -37.08 -24.33
CA LEU A 131 -33.41 -38.33 -23.61
C LEU A 131 -34.53 -39.36 -23.83
N ARG A 132 -35.60 -38.96 -24.52
CA ARG A 132 -36.68 -39.86 -24.98
C ARG A 132 -36.30 -40.51 -26.32
N SER A 133 -35.31 -39.98 -27.03
CA SER A 133 -34.79 -40.57 -28.27
C SER A 133 -33.77 -41.67 -27.97
N PRO A 134 -34.07 -42.95 -28.25
CA PRO A 134 -33.13 -44.05 -28.00
C PRO A 134 -31.88 -43.97 -28.90
N ALA A 135 -31.95 -43.23 -30.00
CA ALA A 135 -30.90 -43.15 -31.03
C ALA A 135 -29.56 -42.60 -30.53
N GLY A 136 -29.51 -41.88 -29.40
CA GLY A 136 -28.25 -41.45 -28.77
C GLY A 136 -27.42 -40.43 -29.57
N HIS A 137 -28.04 -39.76 -30.55
CA HIS A 137 -27.50 -38.64 -31.31
C HIS A 137 -28.02 -37.31 -30.74
N ALA A 138 -27.32 -36.20 -30.94
CA ALA A 138 -27.80 -34.89 -30.51
C ALA A 138 -29.00 -34.43 -31.36
N SER A 139 -30.02 -33.85 -30.73
CA SER A 139 -31.19 -33.27 -31.41
C SER A 139 -30.87 -31.91 -32.04
N VAL A 140 -30.00 -31.13 -31.39
CA VAL A 140 -29.47 -29.86 -31.91
C VAL A 140 -27.98 -29.79 -31.58
N THR A 141 -27.16 -29.34 -32.53
CA THR A 141 -25.76 -28.94 -32.28
C THR A 141 -25.62 -27.44 -32.52
N LEU A 142 -25.18 -26.71 -31.51
CA LEU A 142 -24.87 -25.29 -31.57
C LEU A 142 -23.36 -25.09 -31.69
N VAL A 143 -22.95 -24.08 -32.46
CA VAL A 143 -21.54 -23.77 -32.73
C VAL A 143 -21.34 -22.25 -32.73
N SER A 144 -20.20 -21.78 -32.21
CA SER A 144 -19.83 -20.36 -32.18
C SER A 144 -19.48 -19.80 -33.57
N GLY A 145 -18.83 -20.61 -34.41
CA GLY A 145 -18.37 -20.26 -35.75
C GLY A 145 -17.49 -21.37 -36.38
N PRO A 146 -16.89 -21.14 -37.56
CA PRO A 146 -16.10 -22.17 -38.27
C PRO A 146 -14.83 -22.60 -37.53
N HIS A 147 -14.25 -21.71 -36.72
CA HIS A 147 -13.20 -22.04 -35.75
C HIS A 147 -13.83 -21.99 -34.35
N ALA A 148 -14.29 -23.15 -33.86
CA ALA A 148 -15.05 -23.25 -32.62
C ALA A 148 -14.13 -23.25 -31.38
N ASP A 149 -14.11 -22.14 -30.63
CA ASP A 149 -13.40 -22.03 -29.36
C ASP A 149 -13.89 -23.11 -28.36
N PRO A 150 -13.00 -23.86 -27.67
CA PRO A 150 -13.41 -24.91 -26.73
C PRO A 150 -14.35 -24.40 -25.62
N VAL A 151 -15.46 -25.10 -25.39
CA VAL A 151 -16.43 -24.74 -24.35
C VAL A 151 -15.91 -25.17 -22.99
N ARG A 152 -15.87 -24.25 -22.03
CA ARG A 152 -15.44 -24.50 -20.64
C ARG A 152 -16.61 -24.68 -19.68
N ALA A 153 -17.70 -23.94 -19.88
CA ALA A 153 -18.94 -24.07 -19.13
C ALA A 153 -20.15 -23.78 -20.01
N CYS A 154 -21.29 -24.42 -19.75
CA CYS A 154 -22.59 -24.09 -20.34
C CYS A 154 -23.72 -24.33 -19.33
N GLN A 155 -24.75 -23.50 -19.38
CA GLN A 155 -25.93 -23.62 -18.52
C GLN A 155 -27.18 -23.09 -19.27
N HIS A 156 -28.35 -23.69 -19.02
CA HIS A 156 -29.63 -23.10 -19.44
C HIS A 156 -30.05 -21.98 -18.48
N SER A 157 -30.75 -20.97 -19.00
CA SER A 157 -31.42 -19.98 -18.16
C SER A 157 -32.69 -20.58 -17.52
N PRO A 158 -32.84 -20.57 -16.19
CA PRO A 158 -34.07 -21.02 -15.53
C PRO A 158 -35.23 -20.02 -15.65
N HIS A 159 -34.96 -18.79 -16.12
CA HIS A 159 -35.95 -17.71 -16.32
C HIS A 159 -36.61 -17.75 -17.69
N ALA A 160 -36.02 -18.53 -18.60
CA ALA A 160 -36.43 -18.69 -19.99
C ALA A 160 -37.80 -19.37 -20.22
N PRO A 161 -38.31 -20.29 -19.37
CA PRO A 161 -39.65 -20.88 -19.52
C PRO A 161 -40.77 -19.85 -19.53
N ALA A 162 -40.68 -18.81 -18.69
CA ALA A 162 -41.68 -17.73 -18.59
C ALA A 162 -41.89 -16.93 -19.89
N ARG A 163 -41.02 -17.13 -20.91
CA ARG A 163 -41.07 -16.46 -22.22
C ARG A 163 -41.08 -17.44 -23.40
N ASN A 164 -41.19 -18.76 -23.17
CA ASN A 164 -41.06 -19.81 -24.19
C ASN A 164 -39.79 -19.68 -25.06
N LYS A 165 -38.65 -19.32 -24.47
CA LYS A 165 -37.35 -19.21 -25.18
C LYS A 165 -36.29 -20.05 -24.46
N LEU A 166 -36.01 -21.28 -24.87
CA LEU A 166 -34.89 -22.02 -24.27
C LEU A 166 -33.56 -21.34 -24.63
N THR A 167 -33.06 -20.57 -23.67
CA THR A 167 -31.85 -19.74 -23.76
C THR A 167 -30.71 -20.47 -23.09
N ILE A 168 -29.59 -20.62 -23.80
CA ILE A 168 -28.38 -21.28 -23.31
C ILE A 168 -27.25 -20.26 -23.28
N LEU A 169 -26.52 -20.20 -22.16
CA LEU A 169 -25.30 -19.42 -22.03
C LEU A 169 -24.10 -20.37 -22.00
N SER A 170 -23.00 -19.97 -22.63
CA SER A 170 -21.74 -20.71 -22.59
C SER A 170 -20.53 -19.81 -22.52
N VAL A 171 -19.47 -20.33 -21.92
CA VAL A 171 -18.19 -19.65 -21.76
C VAL A 171 -17.10 -20.48 -22.44
N HIS A 172 -16.29 -19.79 -23.23
CA HIS A 172 -15.28 -20.38 -24.11
C HIS A 172 -13.85 -20.08 -23.64
N ASP A 173 -12.90 -20.89 -24.09
CA ASP A 173 -11.46 -20.78 -23.77
C ASP A 173 -10.84 -19.42 -24.18
N SER A 174 -11.48 -18.69 -25.10
CA SER A 174 -11.12 -17.34 -25.52
C SER A 174 -11.55 -16.23 -24.54
N GLY A 175 -12.07 -16.57 -23.36
CA GLY A 175 -12.59 -15.61 -22.37
C GLY A 175 -13.99 -15.06 -22.70
N THR A 176 -14.62 -15.56 -23.77
CA THR A 176 -15.84 -14.98 -24.32
C THR A 176 -17.10 -15.70 -23.86
N LEU A 177 -18.10 -14.91 -23.43
CA LEU A 177 -19.45 -15.37 -23.11
C LEU A 177 -20.28 -15.38 -24.40
N HIS A 178 -21.04 -16.45 -24.64
CA HIS A 178 -21.97 -16.59 -25.75
C HIS A 178 -23.38 -16.87 -25.23
N LYS A 179 -24.39 -16.29 -25.88
CA LYS A 179 -25.83 -16.59 -25.69
C LYS A 179 -26.37 -17.21 -26.97
N TYR A 180 -27.12 -18.29 -26.82
CA TYR A 180 -27.86 -18.96 -27.89
C TYR A 180 -29.35 -18.97 -27.52
N ASP A 181 -30.20 -18.74 -28.52
CA ASP A 181 -31.64 -19.03 -28.47
C ASP A 181 -31.86 -20.23 -29.40
N LEU A 182 -32.47 -21.32 -28.92
CA LEU A 182 -32.66 -22.53 -29.75
C LEU A 182 -33.48 -22.28 -31.03
N ARG A 183 -34.23 -21.18 -31.12
CA ARG A 183 -34.91 -20.72 -32.34
C ARG A 183 -33.93 -20.36 -33.47
N MET A 184 -32.66 -20.10 -33.16
CA MET A 184 -31.60 -19.66 -34.06
C MET A 184 -30.31 -20.46 -33.78
N SER A 185 -30.36 -21.78 -34.04
CA SER A 185 -29.30 -22.73 -33.68
C SER A 185 -27.94 -22.52 -34.38
N ASN A 186 -27.92 -21.92 -35.57
CA ASN A 186 -26.74 -21.85 -36.43
C ASN A 186 -25.66 -20.84 -35.97
N GLN A 187 -25.98 -19.91 -35.08
CA GLN A 187 -25.04 -18.90 -34.58
C GLN A 187 -25.42 -18.42 -33.17
N PRO A 188 -24.47 -17.94 -32.35
CA PRO A 188 -24.81 -17.24 -31.12
C PRO A 188 -25.66 -16.00 -31.42
N CYS A 189 -26.75 -15.80 -30.69
CA CYS A 189 -27.53 -14.57 -30.79
C CYS A 189 -26.84 -13.38 -30.09
N ARG A 190 -25.83 -13.64 -29.24
CA ARG A 190 -24.89 -12.61 -28.74
C ARG A 190 -23.56 -13.21 -28.28
N ARG A 191 -22.49 -12.41 -28.39
CA ARG A 191 -21.16 -12.66 -27.83
C ARG A 191 -20.73 -11.44 -27.01
N TRP A 192 -20.06 -11.68 -25.87
CA TRP A 192 -19.41 -10.65 -25.06
C TRP A 192 -17.95 -11.05 -24.77
N ASN A 193 -17.08 -10.06 -24.71
CA ASN A 193 -15.64 -10.24 -24.52
C ASN A 193 -15.21 -9.61 -23.17
N PHE A 194 -15.73 -10.14 -22.05
CA PHE A 194 -15.48 -9.57 -20.72
C PHE A 194 -14.10 -9.89 -20.14
N HIS A 195 -13.52 -11.02 -20.55
CA HIS A 195 -12.26 -11.53 -20.02
C HIS A 195 -11.14 -11.46 -21.05
N THR A 196 -9.92 -11.21 -20.59
CA THR A 196 -8.70 -11.23 -21.42
C THR A 196 -8.01 -12.59 -21.43
N GLY A 197 -8.35 -13.46 -20.47
CA GLY A 197 -7.87 -14.83 -20.37
C GLY A 197 -8.99 -15.87 -20.39
N PRO A 198 -8.65 -17.18 -20.41
CA PRO A 198 -9.63 -18.25 -20.42
C PRO A 198 -10.59 -18.19 -19.23
N ALA A 199 -11.89 -18.07 -19.54
CA ALA A 199 -12.94 -18.12 -18.56
C ALA A 199 -13.35 -19.58 -18.30
N LEU A 200 -13.34 -20.00 -17.03
CA LEU A 200 -13.32 -21.42 -16.64
C LEU A 200 -14.64 -21.91 -16.00
N SER A 201 -15.54 -20.97 -15.69
CA SER A 201 -16.79 -21.25 -14.99
C SER A 201 -17.84 -20.17 -15.27
N LEU A 202 -19.09 -20.62 -15.27
CA LEU A 202 -20.30 -19.81 -15.43
C LEU A 202 -21.32 -20.28 -14.38
N SER A 203 -22.06 -19.33 -13.82
CA SER A 203 -23.23 -19.59 -12.97
C SER A 203 -24.30 -18.53 -13.26
N ILE A 204 -25.50 -18.98 -13.62
CA ILE A 204 -26.68 -18.11 -13.76
C ILE A 204 -27.31 -17.88 -12.37
N HIS A 205 -27.84 -16.68 -12.15
CA HIS A 205 -28.49 -16.28 -10.90
C HIS A 205 -29.84 -17.02 -10.72
N PRO A 206 -30.20 -17.48 -9.50
CA PRO A 206 -31.33 -18.38 -9.29
C PRO A 206 -32.70 -17.76 -9.57
N THR A 207 -32.84 -16.43 -9.52
CA THR A 207 -34.13 -15.71 -9.58
C THR A 207 -34.21 -14.55 -10.58
N ALA A 208 -33.10 -14.19 -11.25
CA ALA A 208 -33.04 -13.04 -12.16
C ALA A 208 -32.11 -13.28 -13.37
N GLU A 209 -32.25 -12.50 -14.44
CA GLU A 209 -31.51 -12.66 -15.73
C GLU A 209 -30.04 -12.17 -15.68
N TYR A 210 -29.35 -12.43 -14.56
CA TYR A 210 -27.92 -12.19 -14.37
C TYR A 210 -27.09 -13.46 -14.53
N VAL A 211 -25.89 -13.32 -15.09
CA VAL A 211 -24.89 -14.38 -15.16
C VAL A 211 -23.57 -13.91 -14.57
N LEU A 212 -22.92 -14.80 -13.83
CA LEU A 212 -21.63 -14.58 -13.19
C LEU A 212 -20.60 -15.52 -13.84
N THR A 213 -19.49 -14.94 -14.27
CA THR A 213 -18.42 -15.58 -15.04
C THR A 213 -17.09 -15.42 -14.31
N GLY A 214 -16.27 -16.47 -14.27
CA GLY A 214 -14.99 -16.48 -13.55
C GLY A 214 -13.85 -16.98 -14.41
N SER A 215 -12.71 -16.30 -14.33
CA SER A 215 -11.62 -16.42 -15.32
C SER A 215 -10.22 -16.50 -14.74
N ARG A 216 -9.31 -17.00 -15.57
CA ARG A 216 -7.87 -17.03 -15.30
C ARG A 216 -7.24 -15.63 -15.25
N ASP A 217 -7.90 -14.59 -15.76
CA ASP A 217 -7.46 -13.19 -15.67
C ASP A 217 -7.70 -12.52 -14.30
N HIS A 218 -7.92 -13.33 -13.26
CA HIS A 218 -8.17 -12.93 -11.87
C HIS A 218 -9.49 -12.17 -11.63
N LYS A 219 -10.35 -12.04 -12.66
CA LYS A 219 -11.63 -11.33 -12.56
C LYS A 219 -12.81 -12.28 -12.46
N ILE A 220 -13.83 -11.81 -11.75
CA ILE A 220 -15.19 -12.31 -11.79
C ILE A 220 -16.07 -11.20 -12.37
N CYS A 221 -16.81 -11.50 -13.44
CA CYS A 221 -17.66 -10.55 -14.14
C CYS A 221 -19.14 -10.95 -14.01
N VAL A 222 -19.98 -10.02 -13.55
CA VAL A 222 -21.43 -10.13 -13.47
C VAL A 222 -22.06 -9.23 -14.53
N CYS A 223 -23.12 -9.72 -15.19
CA CYS A 223 -23.89 -8.92 -16.15
C CYS A 223 -25.34 -9.41 -16.29
N SER A 224 -26.27 -8.49 -16.55
CA SER A 224 -27.56 -8.77 -17.18
C SER A 224 -27.34 -9.34 -18.60
N TYR A 225 -27.86 -10.54 -18.88
CA TYR A 225 -27.81 -11.14 -20.22
C TYR A 225 -29.08 -10.89 -21.04
N ASN A 226 -30.03 -10.12 -20.51
CA ASN A 226 -31.20 -9.63 -21.23
C ASN A 226 -30.91 -8.30 -21.94
N GLU A 227 -30.26 -7.36 -21.26
CA GLU A 227 -30.00 -5.99 -21.73
C GLU A 227 -28.88 -5.88 -22.75
N ASN A 228 -28.83 -4.75 -23.47
CA ASN A 228 -27.88 -4.50 -24.56
C ASN A 228 -26.51 -3.95 -24.14
N SER A 229 -26.12 -4.05 -22.86
CA SER A 229 -24.77 -3.68 -22.41
C SER A 229 -23.66 -4.48 -23.11
N THR A 230 -22.60 -3.78 -23.52
CA THR A 230 -21.37 -4.38 -24.07
C THR A 230 -20.33 -4.70 -22.98
N MET A 231 -20.49 -4.12 -21.79
CA MET A 231 -19.55 -4.21 -20.66
C MET A 231 -20.15 -4.99 -19.49
N PRO A 232 -19.32 -5.60 -18.61
CA PRO A 232 -19.80 -6.19 -17.37
C PRO A 232 -20.28 -5.07 -16.44
N GLU A 233 -21.32 -5.36 -15.68
CA GLU A 233 -22.01 -4.42 -14.80
C GLU A 233 -21.28 -4.30 -13.45
N VAL A 234 -20.83 -5.45 -12.92
CA VAL A 234 -19.89 -5.51 -11.80
C VAL A 234 -18.71 -6.39 -12.16
N THR A 235 -17.50 -5.89 -11.95
CA THR A 235 -16.27 -6.66 -12.00
C THR A 235 -15.64 -6.71 -10.62
N VAL A 236 -15.41 -7.93 -10.12
CA VAL A 236 -14.74 -8.24 -8.87
C VAL A 236 -13.32 -8.70 -9.21
N ASN A 237 -12.32 -7.93 -8.80
CA ASN A 237 -10.92 -8.34 -8.87
C ASN A 237 -10.62 -9.26 -7.69
N THR A 238 -10.02 -10.42 -7.94
CA THR A 238 -9.66 -11.40 -6.92
C THR A 238 -8.15 -11.64 -6.87
N PHE A 239 -7.64 -12.21 -5.77
CA PHE A 239 -6.19 -12.37 -5.58
C PHE A 239 -5.55 -13.47 -6.44
N GLY A 240 -6.34 -14.34 -7.07
CA GLY A 240 -5.84 -15.51 -7.80
C GLY A 240 -6.70 -15.88 -9.01
N PRO A 241 -6.20 -16.71 -9.94
CA PRO A 241 -6.96 -17.12 -11.12
C PRO A 241 -8.19 -17.95 -10.71
N VAL A 242 -9.38 -17.60 -11.17
CA VAL A 242 -10.63 -18.21 -10.69
C VAL A 242 -10.98 -19.47 -11.47
N MET A 243 -11.09 -20.62 -10.79
CA MET A 243 -11.37 -21.92 -11.43
C MET A 243 -12.85 -22.28 -11.46
N LYS A 244 -13.61 -21.91 -10.41
CA LYS A 244 -15.05 -22.17 -10.28
C LYS A 244 -15.74 -21.03 -9.54
N VAL A 245 -16.95 -20.72 -9.99
CA VAL A 245 -17.86 -19.72 -9.40
C VAL A 245 -19.26 -20.29 -9.34
N ARG A 246 -20.00 -20.06 -8.25
CA ARG A 246 -21.42 -20.46 -8.10
C ARG A 246 -22.17 -19.45 -7.23
N TRP A 247 -23.31 -18.98 -7.73
CA TRP A 247 -24.31 -18.25 -6.92
C TRP A 247 -24.83 -19.13 -5.78
N SER A 248 -25.11 -18.52 -4.63
CA SER A 248 -25.97 -19.12 -3.61
C SER A 248 -27.36 -19.40 -4.20
N PRO A 249 -28.00 -20.54 -3.89
CA PRO A 249 -29.40 -20.77 -4.19
C PRO A 249 -30.35 -20.11 -3.16
N TYR A 250 -29.81 -19.43 -2.14
CA TYR A 250 -30.55 -18.76 -1.06
C TYR A 250 -30.16 -17.28 -0.95
N GLU A 251 -31.15 -16.45 -0.59
CA GLU A 251 -30.93 -15.07 -0.16
C GLU A 251 -30.21 -15.08 1.20
N SER A 252 -29.17 -14.27 1.33
CA SER A 252 -28.33 -14.15 2.53
C SER A 252 -28.90 -13.15 3.54
N ASP A 253 -29.52 -12.07 3.04
CA ASP A 253 -30.06 -10.98 3.85
C ASP A 253 -31.45 -10.58 3.31
N ALA A 254 -32.47 -10.55 4.18
CA ALA A 254 -33.87 -10.36 3.80
C ALA A 254 -34.32 -8.88 3.77
N ASP A 255 -33.40 -7.95 3.52
CA ASP A 255 -33.69 -6.51 3.56
C ASP A 255 -34.56 -6.10 2.35
N PHE A 256 -35.85 -5.85 2.61
CA PHE A 256 -36.88 -5.52 1.61
C PHE A 256 -36.49 -4.38 0.65
N ASN A 257 -35.68 -3.41 1.10
CA ASN A 257 -35.26 -2.26 0.29
C ASN A 257 -34.02 -2.53 -0.59
N THR A 258 -33.34 -3.68 -0.47
CA THR A 258 -32.17 -3.98 -1.29
C THR A 258 -32.57 -4.65 -2.62
N PRO A 259 -31.98 -4.28 -3.78
CA PRO A 259 -32.32 -4.91 -5.06
C PRO A 259 -31.93 -6.39 -5.06
N ASP A 260 -32.73 -7.24 -5.71
CA ASP A 260 -32.64 -8.70 -5.55
C ASP A 260 -31.22 -9.26 -5.80
N LEU A 261 -30.48 -8.73 -6.78
CA LEU A 261 -29.08 -9.12 -7.09
C LEU A 261 -28.11 -8.97 -5.89
N TYR A 262 -28.38 -8.03 -4.97
CA TYR A 262 -27.56 -7.75 -3.79
C TYR A 262 -27.97 -8.56 -2.55
N ARG A 263 -29.02 -9.39 -2.63
CA ARG A 263 -29.42 -10.31 -1.55
C ARG A 263 -28.73 -11.66 -1.65
N TYR A 264 -28.07 -12.01 -2.75
CA TYR A 264 -27.43 -13.31 -2.93
C TYR A 264 -25.91 -13.22 -2.75
N ASP A 265 -25.37 -14.06 -1.85
CA ASP A 265 -23.94 -14.35 -1.81
C ASP A 265 -23.53 -15.20 -3.04
N PHE A 266 -22.26 -15.12 -3.46
CA PHE A 266 -21.66 -16.06 -4.41
C PHE A 266 -20.31 -16.55 -3.91
N ALA A 267 -19.99 -17.81 -4.21
CA ALA A 267 -18.72 -18.42 -3.83
C ALA A 267 -17.82 -18.62 -5.05
N CYS A 268 -16.51 -18.47 -4.87
CA CYS A 268 -15.50 -18.76 -5.88
C CYS A 268 -14.29 -19.51 -5.29
N SER A 269 -13.73 -20.43 -6.08
CA SER A 269 -12.47 -21.13 -5.78
C SER A 269 -11.39 -20.78 -6.80
N TYR A 270 -10.15 -20.91 -6.35
CA TYR A 270 -8.96 -20.45 -7.09
C TYR A 270 -8.14 -21.61 -7.64
N LEU A 271 -7.43 -21.37 -8.73
CA LEU A 271 -6.55 -22.35 -9.39
C LEU A 271 -5.16 -22.47 -8.75
N ASN A 272 -4.88 -21.64 -7.73
CA ASN A 272 -3.61 -21.61 -7.00
C ASN A 272 -3.52 -22.77 -5.98
N GLU A 273 -2.39 -22.83 -5.26
CA GLU A 273 -2.16 -23.89 -4.26
C GLU A 273 -2.82 -23.58 -2.90
N VAL A 274 -3.12 -22.30 -2.64
CA VAL A 274 -3.75 -21.82 -1.40
C VAL A 274 -5.16 -22.42 -1.27
N PRO A 275 -5.45 -23.22 -0.22
CA PRO A 275 -6.68 -23.98 -0.15
C PRO A 275 -7.83 -23.16 0.45
N THR A 276 -8.27 -22.16 -0.30
CA THR A 276 -9.34 -21.22 0.08
C THR A 276 -10.48 -21.19 -0.94
N ILE A 277 -11.71 -21.12 -0.45
CA ILE A 277 -12.89 -20.67 -1.20
C ILE A 277 -13.34 -19.35 -0.58
N ALA A 278 -13.54 -18.32 -1.39
CA ALA A 278 -14.05 -17.04 -0.94
C ALA A 278 -15.55 -16.94 -1.22
N VAL A 279 -16.31 -16.46 -0.24
CA VAL A 279 -17.71 -16.05 -0.39
C VAL A 279 -17.73 -14.53 -0.45
N TYR A 280 -18.30 -13.99 -1.52
CA TYR A 280 -18.46 -12.57 -1.76
C TYR A 280 -19.94 -12.20 -1.78
N ASN A 281 -20.25 -10.96 -1.42
CA ASN A 281 -21.54 -10.33 -1.64
C ASN A 281 -21.31 -9.04 -2.45
N LEU A 282 -22.18 -8.75 -3.42
CA LEU A 282 -22.01 -7.58 -4.31
C LEU A 282 -22.10 -6.24 -3.56
N ARG A 283 -22.76 -6.20 -2.39
CA ARG A 283 -22.79 -5.05 -1.45
C ARG A 283 -21.38 -4.59 -1.00
N ARG A 284 -20.35 -5.44 -1.14
CA ARG A 284 -18.96 -5.12 -0.79
C ARG A 284 -17.95 -5.80 -1.73
N LYS A 285 -18.15 -5.61 -3.04
CA LYS A 285 -17.45 -6.25 -4.18
C LYS A 285 -15.94 -6.54 -4.03
N PHE A 286 -15.17 -5.71 -3.32
CA PHE A 286 -13.72 -5.90 -3.16
C PHE A 286 -13.30 -6.84 -2.02
N ILE A 287 -14.19 -7.17 -1.07
CA ILE A 287 -13.86 -7.86 0.18
C ILE A 287 -14.76 -9.08 0.33
N ALA A 288 -14.16 -10.25 0.57
CA ALA A 288 -14.91 -11.46 0.87
C ALA A 288 -15.63 -11.35 2.23
N ARG A 289 -16.90 -11.76 2.27
CA ARG A 289 -17.72 -11.90 3.49
C ARG A 289 -17.09 -12.96 4.41
N GLU A 290 -16.76 -14.10 3.82
CA GLU A 290 -16.24 -15.30 4.47
C GLU A 290 -15.15 -15.97 3.60
N LEU A 291 -14.12 -16.53 4.22
CA LEU A 291 -13.09 -17.36 3.58
C LEU A 291 -13.09 -18.76 4.19
N VAL A 292 -13.44 -19.77 3.40
CA VAL A 292 -13.48 -21.17 3.81
C VAL A 292 -12.12 -21.82 3.55
N SER A 293 -11.48 -22.33 4.61
CA SER A 293 -10.19 -23.05 4.56
C SER A 293 -10.35 -24.57 4.73
N THR A 294 -9.32 -25.35 4.37
CA THR A 294 -9.20 -26.78 4.74
C THR A 294 -8.05 -27.00 5.73
N SER A 295 -8.18 -28.01 6.60
CA SER A 295 -7.06 -28.51 7.42
C SER A 295 -6.16 -29.51 6.68
N SER A 296 -6.39 -29.76 5.39
CA SER A 296 -5.67 -30.77 4.60
C SER A 296 -4.56 -30.21 3.70
N ASP A 297 -4.31 -28.89 3.76
CA ASP A 297 -3.33 -28.10 2.99
C ASP A 297 -3.45 -28.14 1.44
N ARG A 298 -4.02 -29.21 0.88
CA ARG A 298 -4.22 -29.36 -0.56
C ARG A 298 -5.40 -28.49 -1.06
N PRO A 299 -5.26 -27.80 -2.21
CA PRO A 299 -6.29 -26.91 -2.72
C PRO A 299 -7.58 -27.64 -3.09
N PHE A 300 -8.66 -26.86 -3.10
CA PHE A 300 -9.99 -27.34 -3.48
C PHE A 300 -10.04 -27.70 -4.97
N GLN A 301 -10.56 -28.88 -5.26
CA GLN A 301 -10.79 -29.41 -6.60
C GLN A 301 -12.18 -29.02 -7.11
N ASN A 302 -13.18 -28.94 -6.22
CA ASN A 302 -14.55 -28.54 -6.53
C ASN A 302 -15.32 -28.14 -5.26
N PHE A 303 -16.43 -27.43 -5.42
CA PHE A 303 -17.37 -27.09 -4.33
C PHE A 303 -18.81 -26.96 -4.86
N LEU A 304 -19.80 -26.99 -3.98
CA LEU A 304 -21.23 -26.76 -4.28
C LEU A 304 -21.93 -26.19 -3.04
N TRP A 305 -22.88 -25.26 -3.25
CA TRP A 305 -23.84 -24.85 -2.23
C TRP A 305 -24.84 -25.97 -1.96
N ALA A 306 -24.95 -26.40 -0.71
CA ALA A 306 -25.89 -27.43 -0.30
C ALA A 306 -27.31 -26.86 -0.26
N GLN A 307 -28.25 -27.46 -0.99
CA GLN A 307 -29.64 -27.05 -0.97
C GLN A 307 -30.32 -27.60 0.29
N ASN A 308 -30.65 -26.68 1.21
CA ASN A 308 -31.21 -26.90 2.54
C ASN A 308 -32.58 -26.23 2.64
N PRO A 309 -33.66 -26.96 2.98
CA PRO A 309 -34.96 -26.33 3.22
C PRO A 309 -34.98 -25.45 4.49
N GLU A 310 -34.00 -25.64 5.40
CA GLU A 310 -33.80 -24.83 6.62
C GLU A 310 -33.07 -23.50 6.38
N GLY A 311 -32.74 -23.13 5.13
CA GLY A 311 -32.06 -21.86 4.80
C GLY A 311 -30.57 -21.74 5.22
N ARG A 312 -30.07 -22.59 6.14
CA ARG A 312 -28.67 -22.60 6.61
C ARG A 312 -27.67 -22.56 5.45
N ARG A 313 -26.70 -21.65 5.50
CA ARG A 313 -25.72 -21.44 4.43
C ARG A 313 -24.58 -22.47 4.52
N LYS A 314 -24.80 -23.68 3.97
CA LYS A 314 -23.81 -24.77 3.97
C LYS A 314 -23.10 -24.93 2.62
N LEU A 315 -21.79 -25.15 2.69
CA LEU A 315 -20.92 -25.36 1.53
C LEU A 315 -20.32 -26.75 1.56
N TRP A 316 -20.56 -27.55 0.53
CA TRP A 316 -19.88 -28.82 0.30
C TRP A 316 -18.62 -28.58 -0.51
N THR A 317 -17.49 -29.09 -0.03
CA THR A 317 -16.17 -28.88 -0.63
C THR A 317 -15.46 -30.20 -0.84
N MET A 318 -14.52 -30.23 -1.79
CA MET A 318 -13.73 -31.40 -2.11
C MET A 318 -12.33 -30.98 -2.53
N THR A 319 -11.30 -31.59 -1.96
CA THR A 319 -9.88 -31.24 -2.17
C THR A 319 -9.16 -32.20 -3.11
N LYS A 320 -7.97 -31.82 -3.60
CA LYS A 320 -7.06 -32.73 -4.31
C LYS A 320 -6.56 -33.92 -3.47
N SER A 321 -6.78 -33.91 -2.15
CA SER A 321 -6.54 -35.02 -1.23
C SER A 321 -7.75 -35.97 -1.07
N ASN A 322 -8.71 -35.92 -2.01
CA ASN A 322 -9.93 -36.74 -2.04
C ASN A 322 -10.80 -36.61 -0.78
N LEU A 323 -10.65 -35.52 -0.02
CA LEU A 323 -11.41 -35.24 1.19
C LEU A 323 -12.67 -34.46 0.81
N PHE A 324 -13.83 -35.08 1.00
CA PHE A 324 -15.12 -34.41 0.98
C PHE A 324 -15.41 -33.81 2.36
N MET A 325 -15.92 -32.57 2.42
CA MET A 325 -16.30 -31.91 3.66
C MET A 325 -17.60 -31.11 3.51
N ALA A 326 -18.35 -30.99 4.60
CA ALA A 326 -19.46 -30.03 4.71
C ALA A 326 -19.11 -28.96 5.75
N HIS A 327 -19.11 -27.70 5.31
CA HIS A 327 -18.88 -26.50 6.11
C HIS A 327 -20.22 -25.81 6.38
N ASP A 328 -20.46 -25.41 7.63
CA ASP A 328 -21.48 -24.41 8.01
C ASP A 328 -20.78 -23.04 7.95
N LEU A 329 -21.27 -22.09 7.15
CA LEU A 329 -20.64 -20.76 7.07
C LEU A 329 -20.89 -19.90 8.32
N ASP A 330 -21.98 -20.19 9.03
CA ASP A 330 -22.39 -19.47 10.23
C ASP A 330 -21.63 -19.97 11.49
N ASP A 331 -21.38 -21.29 11.59
CA ASP A 331 -20.86 -21.99 12.79
C ASP A 331 -19.39 -22.50 12.71
N SER A 332 -18.79 -22.70 11.51
CA SER A 332 -17.61 -23.60 11.42
C SER A 332 -16.23 -22.93 11.59
N PRO A 333 -15.31 -23.52 12.39
CA PRO A 333 -14.03 -22.88 12.78
C PRO A 333 -12.98 -22.78 11.65
N ASN A 334 -13.30 -23.29 10.47
CA ASN A 334 -12.47 -23.17 9.27
C ASN A 334 -12.83 -21.93 8.43
N VAL A 335 -13.85 -21.17 8.84
CA VAL A 335 -14.29 -19.94 8.18
C VAL A 335 -13.69 -18.75 8.89
N SER A 336 -12.84 -17.98 8.21
CA SER A 336 -12.45 -16.65 8.68
C SER A 336 -13.32 -15.58 8.02
N ARG A 337 -13.53 -14.47 8.73
CA ARG A 337 -14.35 -13.34 8.26
C ARG A 337 -13.47 -12.09 8.20
N PRO A 338 -12.91 -11.75 7.01
CA PRO A 338 -11.98 -10.63 6.88
C PRO A 338 -12.56 -9.30 7.38
N LEU A 339 -13.87 -9.10 7.24
CA LEU A 339 -14.58 -7.91 7.73
C LEU A 339 -14.56 -7.76 9.26
N GLU A 340 -14.59 -8.87 10.00
CA GLU A 340 -14.49 -8.84 11.47
C GLU A 340 -13.06 -8.49 11.91
N GLN A 341 -12.05 -8.93 11.16
CA GLN A 341 -10.62 -8.79 11.45
C GLN A 341 -10.01 -7.44 11.01
N MET A 342 -10.60 -6.75 10.03
CA MET A 342 -10.11 -5.44 9.60
C MET A 342 -10.31 -4.35 10.67
N PRO A 343 -9.38 -3.38 10.78
CA PRO A 343 -9.56 -2.21 11.62
C PRO A 343 -10.71 -1.34 11.08
N SER A 344 -11.52 -0.79 11.98
CA SER A 344 -12.63 0.11 11.64
C SER A 344 -12.17 1.51 11.22
N THR A 345 -10.90 1.84 11.41
CA THR A 345 -10.27 3.08 10.96
C THR A 345 -8.93 2.78 10.31
N ALA A 346 -8.66 3.45 9.20
CA ALA A 346 -7.35 3.49 8.56
C ALA A 346 -6.91 4.96 8.43
N VAL A 347 -5.62 5.19 8.59
CA VAL A 347 -4.99 6.51 8.50
C VAL A 347 -3.79 6.37 7.57
N SER A 348 -3.65 7.28 6.61
CA SER A 348 -2.54 7.27 5.65
C SER A 348 -2.08 8.68 5.33
N TRP A 349 -0.77 8.90 5.36
CA TRP A 349 -0.14 10.14 4.93
C TRP A 349 -0.06 10.19 3.40
N SER A 350 -0.56 11.27 2.83
CA SER A 350 -0.11 11.81 1.53
C SER A 350 0.84 12.98 1.80
N ALA A 351 1.64 13.39 0.82
CA ALA A 351 2.74 14.36 0.99
C ALA A 351 2.35 15.63 1.77
N ASP A 352 1.15 16.18 1.49
CA ASP A 352 0.66 17.42 2.10
C ASP A 352 -0.59 17.22 2.98
N ASN A 353 -1.09 15.99 3.13
CA ASN A 353 -2.42 15.70 3.70
C ASN A 353 -2.46 14.40 4.50
N LEU A 354 -2.98 14.47 5.73
CA LEU A 354 -3.40 13.28 6.46
C LEU A 354 -4.80 12.83 5.99
N SER A 355 -4.91 11.59 5.51
CA SER A 355 -6.18 10.99 5.08
C SER A 355 -6.69 10.00 6.12
N PHE A 356 -7.97 10.14 6.47
CA PHE A 356 -8.68 9.25 7.38
C PHE A 356 -9.76 8.48 6.61
N VAL A 357 -9.88 7.19 6.86
CA VAL A 357 -10.98 6.34 6.38
C VAL A 357 -11.61 5.64 7.57
N SER A 358 -12.81 6.06 7.95
CA SER A 358 -13.68 5.30 8.83
C SER A 358 -14.45 4.26 8.01
N ASN A 359 -14.56 3.04 8.53
CA ASN A 359 -15.23 1.92 7.90
C ASN A 359 -16.13 1.26 8.95
N SER A 360 -17.39 1.69 9.04
CA SER A 360 -18.34 0.99 9.91
C SER A 360 -18.60 -0.40 9.31
N LYS A 361 -18.69 -1.42 10.18
CA LYS A 361 -18.87 -2.81 9.75
C LYS A 361 -20.29 -3.09 9.19
N SER A 362 -21.17 -2.09 9.26
CA SER A 362 -22.54 -2.06 8.76
C SER A 362 -22.74 -1.23 7.49
N ASP A 363 -21.78 -0.38 7.11
CA ASP A 363 -21.90 0.41 5.87
C ASP A 363 -21.59 -0.46 4.65
N PHE A 364 -22.61 -0.62 3.82
CA PHE A 364 -22.56 -1.33 2.54
C PHE A 364 -22.68 -0.32 1.40
N GLU A 365 -21.95 -0.54 0.30
CA GLU A 365 -22.14 0.22 -0.93
C GLU A 365 -23.46 -0.21 -1.59
N ALA A 366 -24.57 0.38 -1.17
CA ALA A 366 -25.76 0.45 -2.01
C ALA A 366 -25.45 1.34 -3.23
N PRO A 367 -25.91 1.00 -4.45
CA PRO A 367 -25.63 1.81 -5.64
C PRO A 367 -26.20 3.24 -5.54
N ASP A 368 -27.30 3.41 -4.79
CA ASP A 368 -27.96 4.70 -4.56
C ASP A 368 -27.54 5.34 -3.21
N GLY A 369 -26.24 5.59 -3.02
CA GLY A 369 -25.72 6.21 -1.81
C GLY A 369 -24.28 6.68 -1.90
N HIS A 370 -24.05 8.00 -1.95
CA HIS A 370 -22.71 8.59 -1.91
C HIS A 370 -22.12 8.62 -0.48
N THR A 371 -21.91 7.44 0.12
CA THR A 371 -21.03 7.25 1.28
C THR A 371 -19.62 6.82 0.82
N SER A 372 -19.06 7.58 -0.12
CA SER A 372 -17.61 7.56 -0.36
C SER A 372 -16.89 7.77 0.97
N PRO A 373 -15.81 7.03 1.28
CA PRO A 373 -15.13 7.12 2.57
C PRO A 373 -14.76 8.58 2.87
N SER A 374 -15.10 9.04 4.07
CA SER A 374 -15.02 10.45 4.47
C SER A 374 -13.57 10.90 4.68
N VAL A 375 -12.84 11.06 3.57
CA VAL A 375 -11.49 11.63 3.56
C VAL A 375 -11.60 13.09 3.97
N HIS A 376 -11.36 13.34 5.25
CA HIS A 376 -11.13 14.68 5.77
C HIS A 376 -9.65 15.02 5.57
N PRO A 377 -9.28 15.87 4.61
CA PRO A 377 -7.91 16.37 4.49
C PRO A 377 -7.62 17.25 5.71
N VAL A 378 -6.76 16.78 6.61
CA VAL A 378 -6.15 17.67 7.61
C VAL A 378 -4.95 18.32 6.93
N THR A 379 -5.13 19.57 6.53
CA THR A 379 -4.04 20.44 6.07
C THR A 379 -3.08 20.70 7.23
N LEU A 380 -1.82 20.31 7.06
CA LEU A 380 -0.76 20.61 8.02
C LEU A 380 -0.43 22.12 8.04
N PRO A 381 0.28 22.63 9.07
CA PRO A 381 0.80 23.99 9.08
C PRO A 381 1.68 24.29 7.87
N ASN A 382 1.68 25.55 7.42
CA ASN A 382 2.28 25.98 6.15
C ASN A 382 3.73 25.51 5.97
N HIS A 383 3.95 24.63 4.99
CA HIS A 383 5.25 24.14 4.52
C HIS A 383 6.28 25.27 4.39
N ASP A 384 5.89 26.37 3.74
CA ASP A 384 6.74 27.54 3.46
C ASP A 384 7.35 28.19 4.71
N THR A 385 6.67 28.11 5.87
CA THR A 385 7.18 28.67 7.13
C THR A 385 8.18 27.76 7.86
N HIS A 386 8.17 26.45 7.56
CA HIS A 386 9.13 25.52 8.15
C HIS A 386 10.36 25.32 7.25
N SER A 387 10.18 25.32 5.91
CA SER A 387 11.29 25.27 4.95
C SER A 387 12.19 26.51 5.06
N ALA A 388 11.62 27.72 5.07
CA ALA A 388 12.37 28.97 5.18
C ALA A 388 13.22 29.07 6.46
N VAL A 389 12.79 28.43 7.55
CA VAL A 389 13.57 28.34 8.81
C VAL A 389 14.69 27.29 8.68
N ALA A 390 14.38 26.11 8.15
CA ALA A 390 15.35 25.03 7.96
C ALA A 390 16.49 25.41 7.00
N GLU A 391 16.21 26.18 5.95
CA GLU A 391 17.24 26.66 5.01
C GLU A 391 18.23 27.67 5.61
N ASN A 392 17.85 28.35 6.70
CA ASN A 392 18.57 29.52 7.22
C ASN A 392 19.06 29.39 8.68
N TYR A 393 18.74 28.31 9.40
CA TYR A 393 19.27 28.08 10.74
C TYR A 393 20.77 27.67 10.73
N LEU A 394 21.52 28.21 11.68
CA LEU A 394 22.88 27.76 12.00
C LEU A 394 22.81 26.59 12.99
N TYR A 395 23.26 25.42 12.55
CA TYR A 395 23.31 24.19 13.35
C TYR A 395 24.60 24.05 14.16
N ASN A 396 25.71 24.60 13.67
CA ASN A 396 27.01 24.64 14.33
C ASN A 396 27.48 26.10 14.48
N VAL A 397 28.41 26.35 15.41
CA VAL A 397 29.06 27.67 15.58
C VAL A 397 30.12 27.87 14.48
N PRO A 398 30.04 28.94 13.65
CA PRO A 398 31.07 29.24 12.66
C PRO A 398 32.35 29.82 13.29
N ASP A 399 33.49 29.70 12.60
CA ASP A 399 34.77 30.26 13.06
C ASP A 399 34.67 31.77 13.36
N GLY A 400 34.96 32.16 14.60
CA GLY A 400 34.93 33.55 15.06
C GLY A 400 33.58 34.04 15.59
N PHE A 401 32.58 33.17 15.76
CA PHE A 401 31.29 33.49 16.40
C PHE A 401 31.20 32.92 17.82
N ASP A 402 30.55 33.66 18.73
CA ASP A 402 30.20 33.17 20.07
C ASP A 402 28.78 32.58 20.10
N ILE A 403 28.52 31.63 21.01
CA ILE A 403 27.21 30.99 21.19
C ILE A 403 26.03 32.01 21.28
N PRO A 404 26.11 33.12 22.05
CA PRO A 404 25.04 34.12 22.08
C PRO A 404 24.76 34.76 20.71
N THR A 405 25.77 34.95 19.86
CA THR A 405 25.62 35.55 18.53
C THR A 405 24.94 34.59 17.55
N VAL A 406 25.20 33.27 17.65
CA VAL A 406 24.49 32.24 16.89
C VAL A 406 23.03 32.13 17.33
N CYS A 407 22.76 32.21 18.63
CA CYS A 407 21.41 32.32 19.17
C CYS A 407 20.69 33.59 18.67
N GLU A 408 21.34 34.75 18.64
CA GLU A 408 20.75 35.98 18.11
C GLU A 408 20.42 35.85 16.61
N PHE A 409 21.35 35.29 15.82
CA PHE A 409 21.12 35.02 14.39
C PHE A 409 19.91 34.11 14.15
N ASN A 410 19.87 32.95 14.81
CA ASN A 410 18.72 32.03 14.72
C ASN A 410 17.42 32.69 15.22
N SER A 411 17.48 33.59 16.21
CA SER A 411 16.31 34.36 16.65
C SER A 411 15.74 35.29 15.56
N ASN A 412 16.62 35.88 14.75
CA ASN A 412 16.22 36.80 13.68
C ASN A 412 15.69 36.03 12.46
N VAL A 413 16.27 34.87 12.14
CA VAL A 413 15.72 33.93 11.14
C VAL A 413 14.31 33.49 11.53
N ALA A 414 14.13 33.05 12.78
CA ALA A 414 12.82 32.66 13.31
C ALA A 414 11.80 33.81 13.26
N GLN A 415 12.20 35.02 13.66
CA GLN A 415 11.32 36.20 13.62
C GLN A 415 10.90 36.56 12.18
N ASN A 416 11.81 36.49 11.21
CA ASN A 416 11.53 36.78 9.80
C ASN A 416 10.57 35.75 9.18
N ALA A 417 10.63 34.49 9.61
CA ALA A 417 9.67 33.45 9.22
C ALA A 417 8.34 33.49 10.02
N GLY A 418 8.11 34.51 10.85
CA GLY A 418 6.91 34.66 11.67
C GLY A 418 6.89 33.77 12.94
N ARG A 419 7.93 32.97 13.19
CA ARG A 419 8.06 32.11 14.38
C ARG A 419 8.53 32.90 15.61
N LEU A 420 7.69 33.83 16.06
CA LEU A 420 7.99 34.73 17.18
C LEU A 420 8.33 34.00 18.50
N ARG A 421 7.75 32.82 18.74
CA ARG A 421 8.00 32.05 19.97
C ARG A 421 9.41 31.46 19.99
N ASP A 422 9.84 30.85 18.89
CA ASP A 422 11.22 30.39 18.67
C ASP A 422 12.22 31.54 18.80
N ALA A 423 11.92 32.70 18.22
CA ALA A 423 12.75 33.89 18.34
C ALA A 423 12.95 34.31 19.81
N HIS A 424 11.91 34.18 20.63
CA HIS A 424 12.00 34.43 22.07
C HIS A 424 12.82 33.33 22.77
N THR A 425 12.62 32.05 22.44
CA THR A 425 13.39 30.92 22.99
C THR A 425 14.89 31.10 22.73
N TRP A 426 15.28 31.40 21.50
CA TRP A 426 16.68 31.65 21.13
C TRP A 426 17.28 32.85 21.89
N ARG A 427 16.53 33.95 22.05
CA ARG A 427 16.99 35.12 22.83
C ARG A 427 17.15 34.83 24.31
N ILE A 428 16.26 34.03 24.90
CA ILE A 428 16.35 33.59 26.30
C ILE A 428 17.60 32.72 26.51
N ILE A 429 17.86 31.77 25.62
CA ILE A 429 19.07 30.92 25.66
C ILE A 429 20.33 31.77 25.50
N GLY A 430 20.38 32.65 24.50
CA GLY A 430 21.51 33.55 24.26
C GLY A 430 21.80 34.48 25.45
N ALA A 431 20.77 35.01 26.09
CA ALA A 431 20.91 35.83 27.31
C ALA A 431 21.48 35.02 28.49
N GLY A 432 21.06 33.76 28.68
CA GLY A 432 21.62 32.88 29.71
C GLY A 432 23.12 32.66 29.55
N PHE A 433 23.59 32.36 28.33
CA PHE A 433 25.02 32.25 28.04
C PHE A 433 25.76 33.60 28.17
N GLY A 434 25.11 34.72 27.83
CA GLY A 434 25.66 36.06 28.05
C GLY A 434 25.92 36.36 29.53
N ILE A 435 25.01 35.96 30.42
CA ILE A 435 25.17 36.11 31.88
C ILE A 435 26.35 35.25 32.36
N GLU A 436 26.44 33.99 31.94
CA GLU A 436 27.57 33.10 32.30
C GLU A 436 28.93 33.70 31.90
N SER A 437 29.03 34.36 30.75
CA SER A 437 30.27 34.99 30.27
C SER A 437 30.74 36.21 31.09
N SER A 438 29.89 36.73 31.98
CA SER A 438 30.18 37.93 32.80
C SER A 438 30.76 37.63 34.19
N TYR A 439 30.76 36.36 34.62
CA TYR A 439 31.35 35.94 35.89
C TYR A 439 32.80 35.50 35.70
N VAL A 440 33.72 36.26 36.30
CA VAL A 440 35.13 35.89 36.46
C VAL A 440 35.36 35.57 37.94
N GLU A 441 35.79 34.35 38.25
CA GLU A 441 36.20 34.01 39.61
C GLU A 441 37.50 34.77 39.98
N PRO A 442 37.58 35.42 41.16
CA PRO A 442 38.83 36.00 41.63
C PRO A 442 39.81 34.91 42.03
N GLU A 443 41.09 35.05 41.66
CA GLU A 443 42.12 34.09 42.06
C GLU A 443 42.26 33.99 43.59
N PRO A 444 42.51 32.78 44.14
CA PRO A 444 42.63 32.57 45.57
C PRO A 444 43.90 33.24 46.13
N VAL A 445 43.73 34.05 47.18
CA VAL A 445 44.83 34.63 47.94
C VAL A 445 45.29 33.62 49.00
N ASP A 446 46.55 33.18 48.93
CA ASP A 446 47.16 32.26 49.90
C ASP A 446 47.11 32.83 51.34
N PRO A 447 46.46 32.15 52.30
CA PRO A 447 46.52 32.52 53.71
C PRO A 447 47.85 32.06 54.34
N VAL A 448 48.51 32.97 55.06
CA VAL A 448 49.71 32.65 55.84
C VAL A 448 49.35 31.70 56.99
N ALA A 449 50.24 30.73 57.28
CA ALA A 449 50.08 29.79 58.36
C ALA A 449 50.22 30.44 59.75
N ASP A 450 49.51 29.89 60.74
CA ASP A 450 49.95 29.94 62.14
C ASP A 450 49.58 28.61 62.84
N GLU A 451 50.34 28.23 63.86
CA GLU A 451 50.31 26.90 64.47
C GLU A 451 49.42 26.84 65.72
N SER A 452 48.73 25.72 65.93
CA SER A 452 48.28 25.32 67.27
C SER A 452 48.38 23.81 67.44
N GLN A 453 48.99 23.38 68.55
CA GLN A 453 49.45 22.01 68.75
C GLN A 453 48.44 21.17 69.53
N SER A 454 48.25 19.92 69.12
CA SER A 454 47.91 18.83 70.05
C SER A 454 48.44 17.50 69.53
N SER A 455 49.65 17.14 69.98
CA SER A 455 50.14 15.77 70.06
C SER A 455 49.34 15.01 71.16
N GLU A 456 49.38 13.68 71.33
CA GLU A 456 50.51 12.74 71.20
C GLU A 456 50.12 11.33 70.69
N SER A 457 51.16 10.51 70.61
CA SER A 457 51.30 9.07 70.32
C SER A 457 50.32 8.13 71.09
N GLU A 458 50.13 6.85 70.73
CA GLU A 458 51.15 5.79 70.82
C GLU A 458 50.96 4.50 69.96
N LEU A 459 52.11 3.96 69.54
CA LEU A 459 52.55 2.54 69.53
C LEU A 459 51.77 1.42 68.78
N ASN A 460 52.30 1.10 67.58
CA ASN A 460 53.05 -0.12 67.24
C ASN A 460 52.45 -1.56 67.18
N PHE A 461 52.99 -2.33 66.21
CA PHE A 461 53.00 -3.81 66.00
C PHE A 461 51.69 -4.57 65.69
N GLY A 462 51.76 -5.54 64.75
CA GLY A 462 50.72 -6.58 64.58
C GLY A 462 50.63 -7.28 63.20
N ASN A 463 51.57 -8.18 62.88
CA ASN A 463 51.62 -8.97 61.63
C ASN A 463 50.35 -9.76 61.24
N SER A 464 50.28 -10.11 59.93
CA SER A 464 49.76 -11.38 59.34
C SER A 464 48.24 -11.68 59.41
N SER A 465 47.64 -12.42 58.46
CA SER A 465 48.07 -12.95 57.14
C SER A 465 46.86 -13.46 56.31
N SER A 466 47.06 -13.64 54.98
CA SER A 466 46.49 -14.68 54.07
C SER A 466 45.06 -15.25 54.29
N THR A 467 44.24 -15.48 53.26
CA THR A 467 44.56 -16.38 52.13
C THR A 467 43.71 -16.15 50.85
N SER A 468 44.38 -16.28 49.69
CA SER A 468 43.99 -16.97 48.42
C SER A 468 42.50 -17.20 48.07
N THR A 469 42.07 -17.11 46.80
CA THR A 469 42.66 -17.85 45.65
C THR A 469 42.64 -17.14 44.28
N THR A 470 43.50 -17.63 43.39
CA THR A 470 43.66 -17.33 41.95
C THR A 470 42.92 -18.39 41.09
N HIS A 471 42.85 -18.40 39.74
CA HIS A 471 43.81 -18.05 38.66
C HIS A 471 43.14 -17.90 37.26
N TYR A 472 43.84 -17.22 36.34
CA TYR A 472 43.89 -17.34 34.85
C TYR A 472 42.61 -17.54 34.01
N GLY A 473 42.48 -17.00 32.79
CA GLY A 473 43.38 -16.20 31.93
C GLY A 473 42.75 -16.08 30.52
N GLY A 474 43.25 -15.32 29.54
CA GLY A 474 44.40 -14.40 29.46
C GLY A 474 44.65 -13.98 27.99
N SER A 475 45.62 -13.10 27.72
CA SER A 475 46.10 -12.63 26.38
C SER A 475 45.07 -11.95 25.44
N SER A 476 45.41 -11.00 24.57
CA SER A 476 46.53 -10.06 24.38
C SER A 476 46.01 -9.03 23.34
N GLY A 477 46.46 -7.80 23.15
CA GLY A 477 47.60 -6.99 23.59
C GLY A 477 47.66 -5.82 22.58
N ARG A 478 47.88 -4.57 23.03
CA ARG A 478 47.97 -3.39 22.15
C ARG A 478 49.26 -2.61 22.44
N SER A 479 49.89 -2.10 21.39
CA SER A 479 51.12 -1.31 21.47
C SER A 479 50.86 0.21 21.43
N ARG A 480 51.61 0.93 22.27
CA ARG A 480 51.97 2.35 22.18
C ARG A 480 52.95 2.58 20.99
N SER A 481 53.25 3.78 20.49
CA SER A 481 52.65 5.15 20.58
C SER A 481 53.36 6.07 19.55
N ASP A 482 53.30 7.41 19.76
CA ASP A 482 54.17 8.48 19.19
C ASP A 482 53.72 9.06 17.83
N LEU A 483 53.27 10.33 17.74
CA LEU A 483 53.99 11.63 17.71
C LEU A 483 54.70 11.91 16.35
N GLY A 484 54.56 13.05 15.66
CA GLY A 484 53.73 14.28 15.85
C GLY A 484 54.23 15.44 14.95
N ILE A 485 53.50 16.57 14.85
CA ILE A 485 53.88 17.86 14.18
C ILE A 485 53.96 17.78 12.61
N SER A 486 53.54 18.73 11.75
CA SER A 486 52.62 19.92 11.73
C SER A 486 52.33 20.28 10.23
N LYS A 487 51.82 21.42 9.71
CA LYS A 487 51.52 22.80 10.19
C LYS A 487 50.59 23.57 9.21
N SER A 488 49.88 24.59 9.72
CA SER A 488 49.41 25.86 9.09
C SER A 488 48.92 25.94 7.62
N THR A 489 47.68 26.42 7.47
CA THR A 489 47.22 27.26 6.32
C THR A 489 46.64 28.58 6.86
N SER A 490 46.64 29.65 6.04
CA SER A 490 46.07 30.96 6.40
C SER A 490 45.27 31.56 5.23
N SER A 491 44.28 32.40 5.54
CA SER A 491 43.31 32.97 4.60
C SER A 491 43.86 34.13 3.75
N GLY A 492 43.18 34.46 2.64
CA GLY A 492 43.53 35.58 1.77
C GLY A 492 42.56 35.77 0.60
N ASN A 493 41.69 36.79 0.70
CA ASN A 493 40.62 37.15 -0.26
C ASN A 493 41.10 37.38 -1.70
N LEU A 494 40.25 37.06 -2.70
CA LEU A 494 40.40 37.58 -4.06
C LEU A 494 39.07 37.62 -4.86
N ILE A 495 38.07 38.35 -4.35
CA ILE A 495 36.96 38.85 -5.18
C ILE A 495 37.33 40.24 -5.67
N ASP A 496 38.13 40.31 -6.74
CA ASP A 496 38.17 41.45 -7.66
C ASP A 496 39.03 41.12 -8.89
N LEU A 497 38.38 40.81 -10.02
CA LEU A 497 38.83 41.02 -11.42
C LEU A 497 37.85 40.39 -12.43
N ILE A 498 37.95 40.80 -13.69
CA ILE A 498 37.19 40.27 -14.85
C ILE A 498 35.66 40.46 -14.82
N LYS A 499 35.22 41.71 -14.61
CA LYS A 499 33.98 42.25 -15.21
C LYS A 499 34.29 43.51 -16.04
N GLN A 500 34.90 43.34 -17.22
CA GLN A 500 34.98 44.36 -18.26
C GLN A 500 35.40 43.77 -19.62
N HIS A 501 35.04 44.46 -20.70
CA HIS A 501 35.08 44.04 -22.12
C HIS A 501 34.04 42.94 -22.50
N ARG A 502 33.31 43.05 -23.62
CA ARG A 502 33.09 44.20 -24.53
C ARG A 502 31.80 44.00 -25.36
N ASN A 503 31.08 45.08 -25.65
CA ASN A 503 29.96 45.09 -26.61
C ASN A 503 30.44 45.42 -28.04
N SER A 504 30.01 44.64 -29.03
CA SER A 504 29.80 45.04 -30.44
C SER A 504 29.25 43.83 -31.23
N SER A 505 28.01 43.76 -31.75
CA SER A 505 27.24 44.67 -32.63
C SER A 505 27.70 44.71 -34.10
N VAL A 506 27.12 43.85 -34.96
CA VAL A 506 26.91 44.06 -36.42
C VAL A 506 25.57 43.40 -36.80
N SER A 507 24.88 43.91 -37.81
CA SER A 507 23.56 43.45 -38.30
C SER A 507 23.53 43.31 -39.83
N LEU A 508 22.57 42.52 -40.34
CA LEU A 508 21.93 42.48 -41.68
C LEU A 508 20.84 41.38 -41.56
N ALA A 509 19.54 41.60 -41.82
CA ALA A 509 18.86 41.80 -43.11
C ALA A 509 18.94 40.54 -44.03
N GLU A 510 17.87 40.02 -44.65
CA GLU A 510 16.56 40.59 -45.03
C GLU A 510 15.34 39.66 -44.76
N SER A 511 14.17 40.00 -45.30
CA SER A 511 12.87 39.26 -45.29
C SER A 511 12.32 39.20 -46.74
N PRO A 512 11.06 38.81 -47.09
CA PRO A 512 9.96 38.20 -46.32
C PRO A 512 9.21 37.03 -47.05
N ALA A 513 8.28 36.33 -46.35
CA ALA A 513 7.13 35.67 -47.00
C ALA A 513 5.94 35.45 -46.02
N LYS A 514 4.70 35.52 -46.52
CA LYS A 514 3.44 35.43 -45.74
C LYS A 514 2.80 34.04 -45.84
N ARG A 515 2.12 33.59 -44.77
CA ARG A 515 0.64 33.35 -44.73
C ARG A 515 0.18 32.82 -43.36
N GLU A 516 -0.66 33.57 -42.65
CA GLU A 516 -2.14 33.42 -42.59
C GLU A 516 -2.61 32.20 -41.76
N SER A 517 -2.83 32.43 -40.45
CA SER A 517 -3.59 31.53 -39.58
C SER A 517 -4.98 32.12 -39.29
N PHE A 518 -6.04 31.30 -39.44
CA PHE A 518 -7.42 31.73 -39.17
C PHE A 518 -7.76 31.57 -37.69
N SER A 519 -7.89 32.69 -36.98
CA SER A 519 -8.53 32.73 -35.67
C SER A 519 -10.04 32.92 -35.79
N LYS A 520 -10.83 32.24 -34.94
CA LYS A 520 -12.22 32.58 -34.69
C LYS A 520 -12.49 32.59 -33.18
N SER A 521 -12.56 33.80 -32.64
CA SER A 521 -13.00 34.06 -31.26
C SER A 521 -14.48 33.77 -31.08
N ILE A 522 -14.90 33.46 -29.86
CA ILE A 522 -16.30 33.53 -29.41
C ILE A 522 -16.39 34.64 -28.36
N ARG A 523 -17.46 35.45 -28.43
CA ARG A 523 -17.76 36.54 -27.49
C ARG A 523 -18.85 36.11 -26.48
N PRO A 524 -18.91 36.72 -25.28
CA PRO A 524 -19.99 36.50 -24.30
C PRO A 524 -21.21 37.43 -24.51
N LEU A 525 -22.19 37.33 -23.59
CA LEU A 525 -23.42 38.15 -23.40
C LEU A 525 -24.62 37.80 -24.31
N PRO A 526 -25.90 38.10 -23.93
CA PRO A 526 -26.36 38.99 -22.84
C PRO A 526 -27.39 38.39 -21.84
N GLU A 527 -28.01 39.26 -21.03
CA GLU A 527 -28.95 39.02 -19.91
C GLU A 527 -30.44 38.95 -20.32
N SER A 528 -31.32 38.46 -19.41
CA SER A 528 -32.60 39.13 -19.11
C SER A 528 -33.34 38.62 -17.85
N LEU A 529 -33.44 39.49 -16.84
CA LEU A 529 -34.61 39.83 -15.99
C LEU A 529 -35.68 38.76 -15.61
N ALA A 530 -35.87 38.57 -14.29
CA ALA A 530 -37.16 38.71 -13.59
C ALA A 530 -36.95 38.82 -12.07
N SER A 531 -37.91 39.40 -11.34
CA SER A 531 -37.83 39.68 -9.89
C SER A 531 -39.10 39.25 -9.15
N GLU A 532 -39.00 38.82 -7.88
CA GLU A 532 -39.97 39.18 -6.84
C GLU A 532 -39.43 38.91 -5.42
N SER A 533 -40.15 39.38 -4.40
CA SER A 533 -39.66 39.53 -3.01
C SER A 533 -40.67 39.09 -1.96
N THR A 534 -40.22 38.43 -0.88
CA THR A 534 -40.93 38.36 0.41
C THR A 534 -39.98 38.10 1.59
N ASP A 535 -40.18 38.81 2.69
CA ASP A 535 -39.49 38.60 3.97
C ASP A 535 -40.14 37.49 4.83
N PRO A 536 -39.38 36.81 5.71
CA PRO A 536 -39.91 36.06 6.84
C PRO A 536 -39.86 36.90 8.15
N PRO A 537 -41.01 37.27 8.76
CA PRO A 537 -41.01 38.08 9.98
C PRO A 537 -41.11 37.24 11.27
N SER A 538 -40.28 37.58 12.27
CA SER A 538 -40.68 37.65 13.70
C SER A 538 -40.99 36.33 14.46
N LEU A 539 -40.90 36.20 15.80
CA LEU A 539 -40.53 37.12 16.89
C LEU A 539 -40.10 36.31 18.15
N ARG A 540 -39.15 36.88 18.94
CA ARG A 540 -38.91 36.82 20.42
C ARG A 540 -39.75 35.85 21.31
N LYS A 541 -39.20 35.37 22.45
CA LYS A 541 -38.94 36.19 23.68
C LYS A 541 -37.92 35.53 24.64
N GLN A 542 -36.87 36.27 25.06
CA GLN A 542 -36.65 36.93 26.38
C GLN A 542 -36.20 35.95 27.49
N SER A 543 -35.35 36.29 28.48
CA SER A 543 -34.61 37.50 28.91
C SER A 543 -33.43 37.05 29.84
N SER A 544 -32.47 37.85 30.34
CA SER A 544 -32.42 39.29 30.67
C SER A 544 -31.01 39.93 30.58
N MET A 545 -30.98 41.27 30.73
CA MET A 545 -29.84 42.22 30.70
C MET A 545 -29.48 42.65 32.17
N PRO A 546 -28.48 43.54 32.48
CA PRO A 546 -27.86 44.58 31.63
C PRO A 546 -26.33 44.80 31.72
N LEU A 547 -25.85 45.71 30.86
CA LEU A 547 -24.55 46.39 30.89
C LEU A 547 -24.61 47.72 31.69
N ILE A 548 -23.44 48.26 32.08
CA ILE A 548 -23.27 49.66 32.52
C ILE A 548 -22.17 50.32 31.69
N VAL A 549 -22.27 51.65 31.51
CA VAL A 549 -21.53 52.47 30.54
C VAL A 549 -20.45 53.30 31.23
N ASN A 550 -19.30 53.48 30.56
CA ASN A 550 -18.25 54.42 31.00
C ASN A 550 -18.61 55.86 30.65
N ASN A 551 -18.37 56.80 31.57
CA ASN A 551 -18.38 58.24 31.31
C ASN A 551 -17.22 58.89 32.12
N PRO A 552 -16.56 59.96 31.65
CA PRO A 552 -15.36 60.49 32.30
C PRO A 552 -15.69 61.48 33.41
N ASP A 553 -14.94 61.42 34.52
CA ASP A 553 -14.27 62.57 35.16
C ASP A 553 -13.62 62.15 36.49
N THR A 554 -12.29 62.19 36.56
CA THR A 554 -11.51 62.41 37.80
C THR A 554 -10.08 62.76 37.41
N ASN A 555 -9.42 63.63 38.18
CA ASN A 555 -8.34 64.47 37.65
C ASN A 555 -7.19 64.63 38.67
N LEU A 556 -5.98 64.93 38.16
CA LEU A 556 -4.75 65.31 38.89
C LEU A 556 -4.04 64.19 39.71
N PRO A 557 -2.72 64.32 39.99
CA PRO A 557 -1.66 64.88 39.13
C PRO A 557 -0.34 64.06 39.11
N PHE A 558 0.55 64.42 38.18
CA PHE A 558 1.95 63.96 38.12
C PHE A 558 2.77 64.25 39.39
N ARG A 559 3.72 63.36 39.74
CA ARG A 559 5.01 63.73 40.36
C ARG A 559 6.17 62.91 39.81
N ARG A 560 7.29 63.59 39.52
CA ARG A 560 8.63 63.00 39.36
C ARG A 560 9.38 63.05 40.70
N ALA A 561 10.03 61.95 41.08
CA ALA A 561 11.22 61.88 41.93
C ALA A 561 11.82 60.46 41.74
N SER A 562 13.12 60.18 41.60
CA SER A 562 14.40 60.83 41.89
C SER A 562 14.84 60.85 43.37
N SER A 563 16.12 60.52 43.59
CA SER A 563 16.87 60.46 44.86
C SER A 563 16.62 59.22 45.75
N VAL A 564 17.73 58.70 46.29
CA VAL A 564 17.83 57.51 47.13
C VAL A 564 17.73 57.89 48.61
N ARG A 565 17.17 57.01 49.43
CA ARG A 565 17.53 56.87 50.85
C ARG A 565 17.79 55.40 51.18
N PRO A 566 18.77 55.09 52.04
CA PRO A 566 19.08 53.71 52.40
C PRO A 566 18.01 53.16 53.36
N LEU A 567 17.58 51.92 53.10
CA LEU A 567 16.80 51.12 54.02
C LEU A 567 17.69 49.98 54.53
N SER A 568 18.18 50.17 55.76
CA SER A 568 18.71 49.07 56.58
C SER A 568 17.62 48.04 56.86
N THR A 569 18.03 46.80 57.15
CA THR A 569 17.15 45.66 57.50
C THR A 569 16.04 45.40 56.49
N VAL A 570 16.40 44.76 55.38
CA VAL A 570 15.44 44.00 54.56
C VAL A 570 15.00 42.78 55.36
N GLU A 571 13.69 42.64 55.61
CA GLU A 571 13.15 41.37 56.10
C GLU A 571 13.22 40.33 54.96
N GLU A 572 13.88 39.21 55.21
CA GLU A 572 13.98 38.13 54.23
C GLU A 572 12.59 37.62 53.82
N SER A 573 12.34 37.58 52.51
CA SER A 573 11.08 37.06 51.99
C SER A 573 10.85 35.60 52.40
N GLN A 574 9.58 35.21 52.53
CA GLN A 574 9.20 33.82 52.78
C GLN A 574 9.78 32.86 51.72
N LEU A 575 9.89 33.32 50.46
CA LEU A 575 10.51 32.57 49.36
C LEU A 575 12.00 32.29 49.57
N SER A 576 12.78 33.28 50.04
CA SER A 576 14.20 33.09 50.36
C SER A 576 14.44 32.05 51.46
N LYS A 577 13.50 31.91 52.41
CA LYS A 577 13.56 30.87 53.47
C LYS A 577 13.15 29.48 52.98
N VAL A 578 12.15 29.39 52.12
CA VAL A 578 11.81 28.11 51.46
C VAL A 578 12.97 27.63 50.55
N LEU A 579 13.73 28.56 49.95
CA LEU A 579 14.91 28.24 49.15
C LEU A 579 16.17 27.94 49.99
N SER A 580 16.28 28.44 51.23
CA SER A 580 17.41 28.11 52.12
C SER A 580 17.37 26.67 52.61
N ASP A 581 16.17 26.12 52.80
CA ASP A 581 15.95 24.82 53.46
C ASP A 581 16.04 23.63 52.49
N LEU A 582 16.17 23.88 51.18
CA LEU A 582 16.39 22.85 50.17
C LEU A 582 17.85 22.35 50.15
N PRO A 583 18.10 21.03 49.98
CA PRO A 583 19.44 20.46 49.91
C PRO A 583 20.31 21.10 48.82
N LEU A 584 21.60 21.31 49.12
CA LEU A 584 22.55 21.97 48.22
C LEU A 584 22.73 21.26 46.86
N GLN A 585 22.36 19.98 46.75
CA GLN A 585 22.44 19.23 45.49
C GLN A 585 21.32 19.55 44.47
N GLU A 586 20.23 20.21 44.88
CA GLU A 586 19.09 20.52 43.99
C GLU A 586 19.02 21.99 43.54
N ARG A 587 20.03 22.81 43.88
CA ARG A 587 20.10 24.22 43.47
C ARG A 587 20.69 24.41 42.06
N SER A 588 20.05 23.83 41.05
CA SER A 588 20.23 24.31 39.67
C SER A 588 19.41 25.59 39.49
N GLU A 589 20.07 26.73 39.30
CA GLU A 589 19.36 27.99 39.12
C GLU A 589 18.59 27.99 37.78
N PRO A 590 17.33 28.46 37.74
CA PRO A 590 16.49 28.34 36.54
C PRO A 590 16.96 29.20 35.35
N TRP A 591 17.92 30.11 35.57
CA TRP A 591 18.56 30.93 34.54
C TRP A 591 19.90 30.36 34.02
N GLN A 592 20.41 29.25 34.56
CA GLN A 592 21.61 28.58 34.04
C GLN A 592 21.36 28.04 32.63
N SER A 593 22.34 28.18 31.74
CA SER A 593 22.21 27.82 30.32
C SER A 593 21.77 26.38 30.10
N LYS A 594 22.30 25.44 30.90
CA LYS A 594 21.94 24.02 30.88
C LYS A 594 20.45 23.79 31.19
N SER A 595 19.89 24.55 32.12
CA SER A 595 18.47 24.47 32.50
C SER A 595 17.59 25.04 31.39
N LEU A 596 17.95 26.21 30.85
CA LEU A 596 17.24 26.87 29.76
C LEU A 596 17.23 26.04 28.46
N VAL A 597 18.37 25.46 28.07
CA VAL A 597 18.49 24.62 26.87
C VAL A 597 17.73 23.30 27.03
N ALA A 598 17.80 22.66 28.20
CA ALA A 598 17.03 21.44 28.48
C ALA A 598 15.51 21.71 28.46
N ALA A 599 15.05 22.79 29.09
CA ALA A 599 13.63 23.18 29.10
C ALA A 599 13.13 23.57 27.70
N ALA A 600 13.96 24.24 26.88
CA ALA A 600 13.64 24.57 25.50
C ALA A 600 13.55 23.31 24.61
N LEU A 601 14.42 22.32 24.83
CA LEU A 601 14.40 21.05 24.11
C LEU A 601 13.19 20.19 24.51
N ASP A 602 12.93 20.00 25.80
CA ASP A 602 11.73 19.30 26.31
C ASP A 602 10.45 20.00 25.78
N TYR A 603 10.43 21.34 25.71
CA TYR A 603 9.32 22.08 25.07
C TYR A 603 9.20 21.79 23.57
N ALA A 604 10.28 21.91 22.78
CA ALA A 604 10.24 21.68 21.33
C ALA A 604 9.74 20.25 21.00
N ILE A 605 10.22 19.25 21.74
CA ILE A 605 9.75 17.85 21.64
C ILE A 605 8.26 17.76 21.98
N SER A 606 7.80 18.40 23.06
CA SER A 606 6.37 18.41 23.46
C SER A 606 5.41 19.06 22.46
N GLN A 607 5.93 19.80 21.47
CA GLN A 607 5.13 20.42 20.40
C GLN A 607 5.31 19.71 19.04
N GLY A 608 6.19 18.71 18.94
CA GLY A 608 6.56 18.06 17.67
C GLY A 608 7.43 18.93 16.74
N ASP A 609 8.11 19.95 17.28
CA ASP A 609 8.90 20.88 16.49
C ASP A 609 10.32 20.36 16.22
N LEU A 610 10.43 19.47 15.23
CA LEU A 610 11.69 18.85 14.82
C LEU A 610 12.75 19.88 14.38
N VAL A 611 12.36 21.05 13.85
CA VAL A 611 13.30 22.07 13.35
C VAL A 611 14.04 22.71 14.52
N LEU A 612 13.30 23.20 15.53
CA LEU A 612 13.90 23.78 16.74
C LEU A 612 14.59 22.70 17.57
N ALA A 613 13.99 21.51 17.72
CA ALA A 613 14.57 20.42 18.50
C ALA A 613 15.92 19.95 17.91
N CYS A 614 16.05 19.85 16.58
CA CYS A 614 17.33 19.48 15.95
C CYS A 614 18.37 20.59 16.00
N ALA A 615 17.97 21.85 15.80
CA ALA A 615 18.90 22.99 15.92
C ALA A 615 19.47 23.11 17.34
N LEU A 616 18.64 22.94 18.39
CA LEU A 616 19.10 22.86 19.77
C LEU A 616 19.95 21.61 20.05
N THR A 617 19.64 20.48 19.41
CA THR A 617 20.40 19.23 19.59
C THR A 617 21.81 19.35 19.02
N LEU A 618 21.95 19.81 17.77
CA LEU A 618 23.24 19.92 17.08
C LEU A 618 24.13 20.98 17.73
N LEU A 619 23.60 22.19 17.95
CA LEU A 619 24.38 23.33 18.47
C LEU A 619 24.92 23.12 19.89
N PHE A 620 24.26 22.28 20.70
CA PHE A 620 24.60 22.06 22.11
C PHE A 620 25.03 20.63 22.46
N TYR A 621 25.13 19.71 21.49
CA TYR A 621 25.50 18.30 21.74
C TYR A 621 26.80 18.19 22.54
N ASP A 622 27.89 18.79 22.06
CA ASP A 622 29.21 18.65 22.68
C ASP A 622 29.28 19.28 24.10
N ARG A 623 28.45 20.28 24.39
CA ARG A 623 28.41 20.96 25.71
C ARG A 623 27.54 20.23 26.73
N TYR A 624 26.54 19.45 26.31
CA TYR A 624 25.59 18.76 27.21
C TYR A 624 25.46 17.25 26.98
N LYS A 625 26.41 16.65 26.26
CA LYS A 625 26.52 15.20 26.04
C LYS A 625 26.31 14.42 27.35
N TYR A 626 25.46 13.38 27.30
CA TYR A 626 25.03 12.55 28.44
C TYR A 626 24.14 13.25 29.49
N SER A 627 23.66 14.48 29.27
CA SER A 627 22.53 15.01 30.07
C SER A 627 21.19 14.53 29.51
N LYS A 628 20.14 14.53 30.35
CA LYS A 628 18.74 14.24 29.95
C LYS A 628 18.36 15.02 28.68
N GLY A 629 17.85 14.32 27.66
CA GLY A 629 17.50 14.89 26.35
C GLY A 629 18.63 14.94 25.31
N PHE A 630 19.89 14.95 25.76
CA PHE A 630 21.14 14.93 24.98
C PHE A 630 21.86 13.57 25.05
N GLU A 631 21.11 12.50 25.27
CA GLU A 631 21.62 11.12 25.20
C GLU A 631 21.93 10.76 23.73
N PRO A 632 23.07 10.09 23.43
CA PRO A 632 23.46 9.81 22.04
C PRO A 632 22.42 9.06 21.21
N TRP A 633 21.63 8.19 21.84
CA TRP A 633 20.47 7.52 21.24
C TRP A 633 19.38 8.51 20.82
N ALA A 634 18.85 9.29 21.77
CA ALA A 634 17.77 10.24 21.52
C ALA A 634 18.17 11.37 20.55
N CYS A 635 19.47 11.69 20.47
CA CYS A 635 19.98 12.60 19.45
C CYS A 635 19.96 11.97 18.05
N LYS A 636 20.33 10.68 17.91
CA LYS A 636 20.30 9.96 16.62
C LYS A 636 18.89 9.85 16.06
N GLU A 637 17.94 9.42 16.88
CA GLU A 637 16.52 9.27 16.50
C GLU A 637 15.96 10.59 15.96
N ARG A 638 16.07 11.67 16.75
CA ARG A 638 15.60 13.02 16.44
C ARG A 638 16.23 13.60 15.15
N ILE A 639 17.53 13.43 14.95
CA ILE A 639 18.23 13.91 13.75
C ILE A 639 17.80 13.09 12.52
N ALA A 640 17.62 11.77 12.65
CA ALA A 640 17.17 10.91 11.56
C ALA A 640 15.73 11.26 11.11
N GLU A 641 14.80 11.42 12.04
CA GLU A 641 13.43 11.86 11.76
C GLU A 641 13.40 13.20 11.00
N TYR A 642 14.21 14.17 11.42
CA TYR A 642 14.29 15.47 10.76
C TYR A 642 14.91 15.41 9.36
N VAL A 643 15.94 14.58 9.16
CA VAL A 643 16.53 14.34 7.83
C VAL A 643 15.51 13.70 6.88
N ASP A 644 14.71 12.73 7.35
CA ASP A 644 13.64 12.15 6.54
C ASP A 644 12.49 13.13 6.24
N VAL A 645 12.20 14.08 7.13
CA VAL A 645 11.27 15.20 6.86
C VAL A 645 11.85 16.16 5.80
N LEU A 646 13.13 16.53 5.90
CA LEU A 646 13.80 17.35 4.88
C LEU A 646 13.83 16.66 3.51
N HIS A 647 14.00 15.33 3.46
CA HIS A 647 13.87 14.55 2.24
C HIS A 647 12.44 14.57 1.65
N GLN A 648 11.41 14.50 2.50
CA GLN A 648 10.01 14.62 2.06
C GLN A 648 9.71 16.01 1.48
N TRP A 649 10.22 17.07 2.12
CA TRP A 649 10.17 18.46 1.62
C TRP A 649 11.12 18.74 0.44
N ARG A 650 11.87 17.73 -0.03
CA ARG A 650 12.84 17.80 -1.15
C ARG A 650 14.02 18.75 -0.91
N LEU A 651 14.29 19.12 0.34
CA LEU A 651 15.40 19.98 0.77
C LEU A 651 16.71 19.19 0.91
N PHE A 652 17.10 18.46 -0.14
CA PHE A 652 18.25 17.55 -0.13
C PHE A 652 19.59 18.23 0.19
N SER A 653 19.75 19.51 -0.20
CA SER A 653 20.89 20.36 0.17
C SER A 653 20.95 20.62 1.68
N VAL A 654 19.82 20.97 2.29
CA VAL A 654 19.70 21.22 3.74
C VAL A 654 19.92 19.91 4.51
N ALA A 655 19.32 18.80 4.06
CA ALA A 655 19.54 17.48 4.66
C ALA A 655 21.03 17.07 4.65
N SER A 656 21.74 17.35 3.55
CA SER A 656 23.18 17.13 3.43
C SER A 656 23.98 18.03 4.37
N ALA A 657 23.63 19.31 4.50
CA ALA A 657 24.27 20.24 5.42
C ALA A 657 24.07 19.82 6.89
N VAL A 658 22.86 19.38 7.25
CA VAL A 658 22.54 18.82 8.58
C VAL A 658 23.37 17.58 8.86
N LEU A 659 23.43 16.60 7.95
CA LEU A 659 24.27 15.39 8.11
C LEU A 659 25.77 15.70 8.18
N ASN A 660 26.24 16.73 7.49
CA ASN A 660 27.61 17.21 7.61
C ASN A 660 27.88 17.88 8.97
N SER A 661 26.89 18.56 9.56
CA SER A 661 27.02 19.21 10.87
C SER A 661 27.09 18.25 12.08
N VAL A 662 26.65 17.00 11.91
CA VAL A 662 26.60 15.96 12.96
C VAL A 662 27.97 15.73 13.64
N PRO A 663 28.06 15.73 14.98
CA PRO A 663 29.28 15.35 15.71
C PRO A 663 29.69 13.89 15.47
N ASN A 664 31.01 13.63 15.36
CA ASN A 664 31.56 12.34 14.91
C ASN A 664 31.19 11.15 15.84
N ASP A 665 30.85 11.38 17.11
CA ASP A 665 30.27 10.35 18.00
C ASP A 665 28.98 9.70 17.46
N LEU A 666 28.32 10.36 16.50
CA LEU A 666 27.07 9.92 15.88
C LEU A 666 27.26 9.51 14.40
N ASP A 667 28.51 9.27 13.95
CA ASP A 667 28.90 9.02 12.54
C ASP A 667 28.09 7.94 11.80
N GLU A 668 27.46 6.99 12.51
CA GLU A 668 26.54 5.99 11.94
C GLU A 668 25.40 6.63 11.11
N LEU A 669 24.99 7.86 11.41
CA LEU A 669 24.00 8.61 10.62
C LEU A 669 24.50 8.96 9.21
N ARG A 670 25.81 9.18 9.04
CA ARG A 670 26.44 9.50 7.75
C ARG A 670 26.55 8.27 6.83
N ALA A 671 26.37 7.06 7.36
CA ALA A 671 26.46 5.80 6.60
C ALA A 671 25.18 5.44 5.79
N LEU A 672 24.13 6.26 5.86
CA LEU A 672 22.86 5.97 5.17
C LEU A 672 22.89 6.33 3.68
N LYS A 673 23.11 5.29 2.86
CA LYS A 673 23.02 5.28 1.38
C LYS A 673 24.09 6.08 0.64
N GLU A 674 25.31 5.54 0.62
CA GLU A 674 26.13 5.66 -0.59
C GLU A 674 25.32 5.10 -1.79
N VAL A 675 25.02 5.95 -2.77
CA VAL A 675 24.39 5.52 -4.02
C VAL A 675 25.49 5.01 -4.93
N ASP A 676 25.71 3.70 -4.91
CA ASP A 676 26.76 2.97 -5.63
C ASP A 676 26.58 3.04 -7.17
N LEU A 677 26.97 4.17 -7.76
CA LEU A 677 26.82 4.48 -9.20
C LEU A 677 27.85 3.73 -10.05
N ARG A 678 27.53 2.47 -10.37
CA ARG A 678 28.37 1.61 -11.21
C ARG A 678 28.37 2.06 -12.67
N PHE A 679 29.51 2.51 -13.17
CA PHE A 679 29.70 2.92 -14.56
C PHE A 679 30.09 1.74 -15.44
N PHE A 680 29.48 1.65 -16.63
CA PHE A 680 29.70 0.56 -17.58
C PHE A 680 30.36 1.09 -18.86
N CYS A 681 31.31 0.33 -19.42
CA CYS A 681 32.02 0.71 -20.64
C CYS A 681 31.14 0.57 -21.88
N CYS A 682 30.95 1.65 -22.62
CA CYS A 682 30.07 1.72 -23.78
C CYS A 682 30.48 0.88 -25.02
N PHE A 683 31.56 0.10 -24.92
CA PHE A 683 32.06 -0.80 -25.98
C PHE A 683 31.99 -2.28 -25.63
N CYS A 684 31.78 -2.64 -24.35
CA CYS A 684 31.77 -4.05 -23.92
C CYS A 684 30.88 -4.32 -22.70
N ASP A 685 30.08 -3.35 -22.25
CA ASP A 685 29.06 -3.41 -21.21
C ASP A 685 29.50 -4.05 -19.88
N LYS A 686 30.80 -3.97 -19.59
CA LYS A 686 31.41 -4.35 -18.30
C LYS A 686 31.62 -3.12 -17.43
N VAL A 687 31.52 -3.31 -16.12
CA VAL A 687 31.80 -2.27 -15.12
C VAL A 687 33.25 -1.78 -15.29
N ILE A 688 33.43 -0.47 -15.21
CA ILE A 688 34.74 0.19 -15.15
C ILE A 688 35.14 0.26 -13.66
N LEU A 689 36.23 -0.40 -13.29
CA LEU A 689 36.70 -0.50 -11.90
C LEU A 689 37.99 0.30 -11.65
N ASN A 690 38.87 0.44 -12.64
CA ASN A 690 40.09 1.26 -12.60
C ASN A 690 41.09 0.88 -11.48
N GLU A 691 41.09 -0.38 -11.05
CA GLU A 691 41.93 -0.87 -9.94
C GLU A 691 43.43 -0.98 -10.31
N ASN A 692 43.77 -1.04 -11.60
CA ASN A 692 45.15 -1.27 -12.08
C ASN A 692 46.00 0.02 -12.18
N LYS A 693 46.62 0.41 -11.07
CA LYS A 693 47.52 1.58 -10.95
C LYS A 693 48.85 1.52 -11.76
N ASN A 694 49.07 0.49 -12.57
CA ASN A 694 50.39 0.18 -13.18
C ASN A 694 50.57 0.69 -14.62
N LYS A 695 49.93 1.80 -15.02
CA LYS A 695 50.19 2.51 -16.29
C LYS A 695 50.43 4.00 -16.02
N PRO A 696 51.35 4.67 -16.75
CA PRO A 696 51.70 6.07 -16.49
C PRO A 696 50.57 7.05 -16.83
N ASP A 697 49.77 6.77 -17.87
CA ASP A 697 48.62 7.57 -18.26
C ASP A 697 47.37 7.22 -17.42
N PHE A 698 47.45 7.42 -16.11
CA PHE A 698 46.40 7.06 -15.16
C PHE A 698 45.23 8.06 -15.18
N GLY A 699 44.39 7.98 -16.21
CA GLY A 699 43.11 8.69 -16.32
C GLY A 699 41.93 7.78 -16.01
N TYR A 700 40.92 8.30 -15.30
CA TYR A 700 39.70 7.59 -14.87
C TYR A 700 38.79 7.07 -16.02
N TRP A 701 39.17 7.30 -17.28
CA TRP A 701 38.29 7.24 -18.46
C TRP A 701 38.58 6.06 -19.39
N TYR A 702 39.39 5.11 -18.95
CA TYR A 702 39.79 3.89 -19.66
C TYR A 702 39.00 2.68 -19.14
N CYS A 703 38.70 1.70 -19.99
CA CYS A 703 38.12 0.43 -19.53
C CYS A 703 39.17 -0.67 -19.45
N ASP A 704 39.43 -1.18 -18.25
CA ASP A 704 40.33 -2.33 -17.99
C ASP A 704 40.07 -3.52 -18.94
N SER A 705 38.79 -3.85 -19.17
CA SER A 705 38.37 -5.05 -19.89
C SER A 705 38.46 -4.99 -21.42
N CYS A 706 38.42 -3.80 -22.03
CA CYS A 706 38.52 -3.66 -23.50
C CYS A 706 39.65 -2.74 -23.96
N SER A 707 40.39 -2.15 -23.01
CA SER A 707 41.56 -1.29 -23.26
C SER A 707 41.28 -0.08 -24.16
N ARG A 708 40.08 0.51 -24.04
CA ARG A 708 39.64 1.72 -24.77
C ARG A 708 39.22 2.82 -23.81
N GLN A 709 39.48 4.07 -24.20
CA GLN A 709 38.98 5.27 -23.56
C GLN A 709 37.48 5.47 -23.88
N GLN A 710 36.70 6.05 -22.96
CA GLN A 710 35.31 6.45 -23.22
C GLN A 710 35.24 7.66 -24.19
N PRO A 711 34.19 7.76 -25.01
CA PRO A 711 34.03 8.87 -25.96
C PRO A 711 33.77 10.21 -25.26
N ASN A 712 34.18 11.29 -25.93
CA ASN A 712 33.92 12.67 -25.51
C ASN A 712 32.49 13.10 -25.79
N CYS A 713 32.07 14.16 -25.10
CA CYS A 713 30.82 14.87 -25.32
C CYS A 713 30.89 15.75 -26.57
N VAL A 714 29.93 15.59 -27.47
CA VAL A 714 29.84 16.36 -28.73
C VAL A 714 29.60 17.87 -28.55
N TYR A 715 29.40 18.34 -27.30
CA TYR A 715 29.14 19.75 -26.98
C TYR A 715 30.33 20.47 -26.31
N CYS A 716 31.03 19.81 -25.37
CA CYS A 716 32.16 20.40 -24.64
C CYS A 716 33.51 19.71 -24.88
N ASP A 717 33.55 18.63 -25.66
CA ASP A 717 34.70 17.75 -25.92
C ASP A 717 35.36 17.12 -24.66
N GLU A 718 34.74 17.24 -23.49
CA GLU A 718 35.17 16.52 -22.28
C GLU A 718 34.65 15.06 -22.28
N PRO A 719 35.35 14.09 -21.66
CA PRO A 719 34.91 12.69 -21.60
C PRO A 719 33.51 12.54 -20.99
N CYS A 720 32.62 11.74 -21.59
CA CYS A 720 31.27 11.53 -21.07
C CYS A 720 31.28 10.74 -19.74
N HIS A 721 31.08 11.45 -18.63
CA HIS A 721 30.96 10.86 -17.29
C HIS A 721 29.53 10.37 -17.00
N GLY A 722 29.41 9.22 -16.33
CA GLY A 722 28.18 8.80 -15.67
C GLY A 722 27.15 8.05 -16.53
N LEU A 723 25.91 8.04 -16.04
CA LEU A 723 24.74 7.58 -16.80
C LEU A 723 24.56 8.48 -18.02
N ASN A 724 24.88 7.95 -19.19
CA ASN A 724 24.60 8.59 -20.47
C ASN A 724 23.08 8.54 -20.73
N VAL A 725 22.32 9.41 -20.07
CA VAL A 725 20.86 9.55 -20.22
C VAL A 725 20.54 10.26 -21.53
N VAL A 726 20.74 9.54 -22.64
CA VAL A 726 19.76 9.29 -23.70
C VAL A 726 20.37 8.20 -24.59
N ARG A 727 19.53 7.27 -25.03
CA ARG A 727 19.89 6.13 -25.89
C ARG A 727 20.28 6.62 -27.30
N SER A 728 21.52 7.09 -27.46
CA SER A 728 22.17 7.56 -28.71
C SER A 728 21.32 8.50 -29.57
N LEU A 729 21.84 9.70 -29.87
CA LEU A 729 21.33 10.44 -31.03
C LEU A 729 21.40 9.52 -32.26
N LYS A 730 20.44 9.62 -33.19
CA LYS A 730 20.36 8.72 -34.36
C LYS A 730 21.63 8.75 -35.23
N CYS A 731 22.42 9.82 -35.15
CA CYS A 731 23.75 9.97 -35.77
C CYS A 731 24.92 9.30 -35.02
N GLY A 732 24.69 8.71 -33.85
CA GLY A 732 25.71 8.03 -33.02
C GLY A 732 26.39 8.90 -31.95
N HIS A 733 26.22 10.23 -32.00
CA HIS A 733 26.84 11.15 -31.05
C HIS A 733 26.25 11.09 -29.63
N ARG A 734 27.07 11.51 -28.66
CA ARG A 734 26.82 11.43 -27.21
C ARG A 734 27.21 12.74 -26.54
N GLY A 735 26.68 12.99 -25.34
CA GLY A 735 27.04 14.13 -24.51
C GLY A 735 26.51 13.99 -23.09
N HIS A 736 27.03 14.79 -22.16
CA HIS A 736 26.54 14.82 -20.78
C HIS A 736 25.09 15.32 -20.75
N PHE A 737 24.29 14.80 -19.80
CA PHE A 737 22.87 15.17 -19.68
C PHE A 737 22.65 16.68 -19.54
N GLY A 738 23.51 17.39 -18.80
CA GLY A 738 23.44 18.86 -18.68
C GLY A 738 23.62 19.58 -20.01
N CYS A 739 24.67 19.24 -20.76
CA CYS A 739 24.97 19.82 -22.08
C CYS A 739 23.86 19.57 -23.10
N LEU A 740 23.33 18.34 -23.16
CA LEU A 740 22.24 18.00 -24.09
C LEU A 740 20.91 18.63 -23.64
N LYS A 741 20.64 18.76 -22.33
CA LYS A 741 19.49 19.50 -21.81
C LYS A 741 19.58 20.99 -22.17
N GLN A 742 20.74 21.62 -22.01
CA GLN A 742 20.94 23.02 -22.40
C GLN A 742 20.62 23.18 -23.90
N TRP A 743 21.28 22.42 -24.77
CA TRP A 743 21.14 22.54 -26.22
C TRP A 743 19.72 22.25 -26.75
N PHE A 744 19.08 21.16 -26.29
CA PHE A 744 17.78 20.72 -26.82
C PHE A 744 16.56 21.31 -26.09
N VAL A 745 16.68 21.66 -24.80
CA VAL A 745 15.53 22.05 -23.95
C VAL A 745 15.56 23.53 -23.57
N GLU A 746 16.74 24.11 -23.36
CA GLU A 746 16.89 25.51 -22.90
C GLU A 746 17.14 26.46 -24.07
N GLU A 747 17.96 26.03 -25.04
CA GLU A 747 18.24 26.73 -26.29
C GLU A 747 17.27 26.34 -27.42
N GLY A 748 16.55 25.21 -27.26
CA GLY A 748 15.46 24.80 -28.15
C GLY A 748 15.88 24.32 -29.54
N ASN A 749 17.15 23.97 -29.74
CA ASN A 749 17.65 23.42 -31.00
C ASN A 749 17.06 22.01 -31.24
N SER A 750 16.86 21.60 -32.49
CA SER A 750 16.40 20.25 -32.86
C SER A 750 17.48 19.38 -33.52
N GLU A 751 18.62 19.98 -33.88
CA GLU A 751 19.73 19.38 -34.62
C GLU A 751 20.87 18.93 -33.69
N CYS A 752 21.69 17.97 -34.12
CA CYS A 752 22.82 17.49 -33.31
C CYS A 752 23.89 18.59 -33.13
N PRO A 753 24.44 18.82 -31.92
CA PRO A 753 25.51 19.82 -31.71
C PRO A 753 26.75 19.60 -32.60
N GLY A 754 27.00 18.36 -33.02
CA GLY A 754 28.06 18.00 -33.97
C GLY A 754 27.71 18.26 -35.45
N GLY A 755 26.73 19.12 -35.75
CA GLY A 755 26.41 19.55 -37.11
C GLY A 755 25.94 18.43 -38.05
N CYS A 756 25.04 17.56 -37.57
CA CYS A 756 24.47 16.46 -38.36
C CYS A 756 23.01 16.72 -38.72
N ASP A 757 22.62 16.46 -39.98
CA ASP A 757 21.26 16.61 -40.56
C ASP A 757 20.15 15.76 -39.91
N VAL A 758 20.41 15.15 -38.75
CA VAL A 758 19.55 14.15 -38.10
C VAL A 758 18.87 14.78 -36.89
N GLN A 759 17.66 15.27 -37.10
CA GLN A 759 16.82 15.87 -36.06
C GLN A 759 16.33 14.82 -35.04
N LEU A 760 16.04 15.31 -33.82
CA LEU A 760 15.24 14.58 -32.84
C LEU A 760 13.74 14.61 -33.21
N GLU A 761 13.04 13.54 -32.84
CA GLU A 761 11.57 13.39 -32.88
C GLU A 761 11.02 13.43 -31.45
#